data_AF-A0A9X2GBX5-F1
#
_entry.id   AF-A0A9X2GBX5-F1
#
_cell.length_a   1.000
_cell.length_b   1.000
_cell.length_c   1.000
_cell.angle_alpha   90.00
_cell.angle_beta   90.00
_cell.angle_gamma   90.00
#
_symmetry.space_group_name_H-M   'P 1'
#
loop_
_entity.id
_entity.type
_entity.pdbx_description
1 polymer ?
#
loop_
_entity_poly.entity_id
_entity_poly.type
_entity_poly.pdbx_seq_one_letter_code
_entity_poly.pdbx_strand_id
1 'polypeptide(L)'
;MKMRRRLASLAAITILLLGGAVPASAAPAGPPARPPAGPLPDTTLTTHTYAYAPTPVGQPLKGFAPYLFPGDNYDAKYPGGVMWTYFALNEIMTNPSDCNAFDWTLFEKALDESAVWGRQVAFRFYVEYPGGTSSHPGNGIPPCLNGKAALRNNGFWGTVSPDYDDPDVIAAFTGFINAFAARYDKAGPGGTADPRIGFMSLGLVGLWGEWHTWPYDRDTADGYPDLMPTDATISTLINAFDAAFDNIQLEVRYPGLAGTRTANIGFHDDSWPYKEHRGGQLKSMTLPRSMNGWDDAFTQIMLDNGTENRWTTHSIGGEARPEIQGSLYANYPAGGGQVDDVLAATELTHISWMINQTGAGGYSPTDPKVAAGVRKMGYNLHIPQANFNASNGGTFKVGVTVQNDGVAPFYYPWKFVIGLRNSSGSVVKTWDTDWDIRTVQPLKIRAFPDWNAGADPTYLDFGRPVNFSANLNAAGVPAGSYQLVLRVRNPLESITQQVLRDRPASVRLTDWIIDRWRPAYPLSFANANQGSDGWVGLGQISTTGTCGGDCTAPSAPAGLAVTARTDTSVSLSWSASADSGGSGLRGYHVHRSGTKVTATPVTGTSFTDTGLTAGRTYQYTVEAVDNAGNVSARSAAVSATTTGCSGDCAAPTAPTLTSTGRTATTVSLSWSGATDDVGVTGYEVYRGSTRVATPTGTSYTDEGLTPSTSYAYTVKAKDAAGNLSPSGNTVTVVTEANPGGSGLVLDDFDGTPAYPSGAKNDLGRWTGGNCFLDGGGSGAVTGGALSLRYDNCGWFGSDVGVDLTSRTHLVIRVKGATGGEQAHFNLGLGGTTKLFADYSLDGGAHPAITTAYQDIRIPLAANGISRNSPAQLAMGFWYGGASTITIDEIRFE
;
A
#
# COMPACT_ATOMS: atom_id res chain seq x y z
N MET A 1 -23.66 73.00 -25.51
CA MET A 1 -22.47 73.69 -26.03
C MET A 1 -21.32 72.68 -26.02
N LYS A 2 -20.79 72.30 -27.21
CA LYS A 2 -19.40 71.88 -27.59
C LYS A 2 -18.50 71.19 -26.51
N MET A 3 -17.64 70.19 -26.74
CA MET A 3 -17.16 69.37 -27.88
C MET A 3 -16.11 68.37 -27.35
N ARG A 4 -16.12 67.12 -27.85
CA ARG A 4 -14.99 66.24 -28.32
C ARG A 4 -13.65 66.00 -27.53
N ARG A 5 -13.41 64.69 -27.29
CA ARG A 5 -12.30 63.77 -27.72
C ARG A 5 -10.88 63.77 -27.08
N ARG A 6 -10.57 62.58 -26.52
CA ARG A 6 -9.45 61.60 -26.73
C ARG A 6 -8.00 61.81 -26.19
N LEU A 7 -7.52 60.70 -25.59
CA LEU A 7 -6.20 60.02 -25.64
C LEU A 7 -5.15 60.21 -24.51
N ALA A 8 -5.01 59.13 -23.72
CA ALA A 8 -3.81 58.41 -23.23
C ALA A 8 -2.63 59.16 -22.54
N SER A 9 -2.27 58.69 -21.34
CA SER A 9 -0.92 58.20 -20.98
C SER A 9 -0.88 57.56 -19.58
N LEU A 10 -0.04 56.53 -19.46
CA LEU A 10 0.28 55.64 -18.32
C LEU A 10 0.53 56.35 -16.97
N ALA A 11 0.05 55.72 -15.88
CA ALA A 11 0.86 55.39 -14.70
C ALA A 11 0.10 54.37 -13.83
N ALA A 12 0.47 53.10 -13.92
CA ALA A 12 0.03 52.07 -12.99
C ALA A 12 0.85 52.21 -11.69
N ILE A 13 0.19 52.54 -10.59
CA ILE A 13 0.73 52.37 -9.24
C ILE A 13 0.09 51.10 -8.70
N THR A 14 0.84 50.00 -8.76
CA THR A 14 0.48 48.73 -8.11
C THR A 14 0.86 48.86 -6.63
N ILE A 15 -0.13 49.11 -5.77
CA ILE A 15 0.02 48.92 -4.32
C ILE A 15 -0.03 47.41 -4.09
N LEU A 16 1.13 46.83 -3.78
CA LEU A 16 1.26 45.46 -3.31
C LEU A 16 0.72 45.40 -1.87
N LEU A 17 -0.59 45.19 -1.72
CA LEU A 17 -1.17 44.67 -0.49
C LEU A 17 -0.91 43.17 -0.48
N LEU A 18 0.16 42.75 0.19
CA LEU A 18 0.38 41.37 0.63
C LEU A 18 -0.64 41.04 1.73
N GLY A 19 -1.92 40.94 1.36
CA GLY A 19 -2.87 40.13 2.10
C GLY A 19 -2.68 38.71 1.63
N GLY A 20 -2.22 37.82 2.53
CA GLY A 20 -2.17 36.39 2.24
C GLY A 20 -3.55 35.95 1.74
N ALA A 21 -3.62 35.47 0.51
CA ALA A 21 -4.84 34.88 -0.02
C ALA A 21 -5.14 33.63 0.81
N VAL A 22 -6.18 33.69 1.64
CA VAL A 22 -6.78 32.49 2.23
C VAL A 22 -7.15 31.59 1.04
N PRO A 23 -6.63 30.36 0.93
CA PRO A 23 -7.04 29.47 -0.14
C PRO A 23 -8.56 29.31 -0.06
N ALA A 24 -9.25 29.53 -1.19
CA ALA A 24 -10.69 29.37 -1.24
C ALA A 24 -11.08 27.97 -0.73
N SER A 25 -12.14 27.89 0.10
CA SER A 25 -12.67 26.62 0.59
C SER A 25 -12.94 25.69 -0.61
N ALA A 26 -12.55 24.42 -0.49
CA ALA A 26 -12.94 23.44 -1.49
C ALA A 26 -14.47 23.33 -1.49
N ALA A 27 -15.06 23.03 -2.65
CA ALA A 27 -16.45 22.62 -2.68
C ALA A 27 -16.57 21.26 -1.94
N PRO A 28 -17.67 21.02 -1.20
CA PRO A 28 -17.96 19.70 -0.65
C PRO A 28 -17.82 18.63 -1.73
N ALA A 29 -17.26 17.46 -1.37
CA ALA A 29 -17.10 16.34 -2.29
C ALA A 29 -18.45 15.82 -2.81
N GLY A 30 -19.53 16.08 -2.06
CA GLY A 30 -20.86 15.57 -2.36
C GLY A 30 -21.05 14.14 -1.86
N PRO A 31 -22.23 13.54 -2.10
CA PRO A 31 -22.50 12.17 -1.68
C PRO A 31 -21.49 11.20 -2.31
N PRO A 32 -20.93 10.25 -1.54
CA PRO A 32 -19.99 9.28 -2.08
C PRO A 32 -20.67 8.40 -3.12
N ALA A 33 -19.90 8.00 -4.14
CA ALA A 33 -20.40 7.12 -5.18
C ALA A 33 -20.84 5.78 -4.58
N ARG A 34 -22.02 5.31 -4.97
CA ARG A 34 -22.57 4.05 -4.50
C ARG A 34 -21.60 2.89 -4.86
N PRO A 35 -21.25 2.00 -3.92
CA PRO A 35 -20.42 0.84 -4.24
C PRO A 35 -21.04 -0.02 -5.36
N PRO A 36 -20.23 -0.61 -6.25
CA PRO A 36 -20.72 -1.50 -7.29
C PRO A 36 -21.58 -2.63 -6.70
N ALA A 37 -22.60 -3.06 -7.45
CA ALA A 37 -23.37 -4.22 -7.05
C ALA A 37 -22.47 -5.46 -7.08
N GLY A 38 -22.41 -6.18 -5.96
CA GLY A 38 -21.77 -7.49 -5.89
C GLY A 38 -22.55 -8.54 -6.67
N PRO A 39 -22.03 -9.78 -6.74
CA PRO A 39 -22.75 -10.89 -7.34
C PRO A 39 -24.12 -11.11 -6.66
N LEU A 40 -25.09 -11.62 -7.40
CA LEU A 40 -26.39 -12.00 -6.85
C LEU A 40 -26.27 -13.29 -6.02
N PRO A 41 -27.18 -13.53 -5.05
CA PRO A 41 -27.23 -14.81 -4.35
C PRO A 41 -27.43 -15.96 -5.35
N ASP A 42 -26.82 -17.11 -5.08
CA ASP A 42 -27.00 -18.30 -5.90
C ASP A 42 -28.38 -18.91 -5.65
N THR A 43 -29.30 -18.66 -6.58
CA THR A 43 -30.70 -19.09 -6.49
C THR A 43 -30.89 -20.59 -6.77
N THR A 44 -29.84 -21.31 -7.15
CA THR A 44 -29.89 -22.78 -7.30
C THR A 44 -29.76 -23.51 -5.96
N LEU A 45 -29.38 -22.79 -4.90
CA LEU A 45 -29.26 -23.29 -3.54
C LEU A 45 -30.49 -22.90 -2.71
N THR A 46 -30.82 -23.74 -1.74
CA THR A 46 -31.89 -23.48 -0.78
C THR A 46 -31.56 -22.27 0.07
N THR A 47 -32.48 -21.30 0.13
CA THR A 47 -32.35 -20.10 0.96
C THR A 47 -32.79 -20.39 2.39
N HIS A 48 -31.93 -20.07 3.34
CA HIS A 48 -32.21 -20.08 4.78
C HIS A 48 -32.20 -18.63 5.25
N THR A 49 -33.26 -18.20 5.94
CA THR A 49 -33.40 -16.82 6.44
C THR A 49 -33.17 -16.77 7.94
N TYR A 50 -32.63 -15.64 8.42
CA TYR A 50 -32.32 -15.46 9.82
C TYR A 50 -33.02 -14.23 10.39
N ALA A 51 -33.54 -14.37 11.60
CA ALA A 51 -34.15 -13.26 12.31
C ALA A 51 -33.07 -12.31 12.84
N TYR A 52 -33.33 -11.01 12.71
CA TYR A 52 -32.51 -9.98 13.33
C TYR A 52 -32.62 -10.06 14.86
N ALA A 53 -31.49 -9.87 15.54
CA ALA A 53 -31.46 -9.54 16.96
C ALA A 53 -30.35 -8.52 17.22
N PRO A 54 -30.51 -7.58 18.17
CA PRO A 54 -29.46 -6.62 18.46
C PRO A 54 -28.14 -7.31 18.84
N THR A 55 -27.04 -6.80 18.32
CA THR A 55 -25.69 -7.23 18.70
C THR A 55 -25.43 -7.06 20.20
N PRO A 56 -24.51 -7.81 20.81
CA PRO A 56 -23.93 -7.43 22.10
C PRO A 56 -23.34 -6.01 22.03
N VAL A 57 -23.40 -5.26 23.13
CA VAL A 57 -22.81 -3.91 23.21
C VAL A 57 -21.28 -3.93 23.13
N GLY A 58 -20.65 -4.99 23.65
CA GLY A 58 -19.22 -5.23 23.51
C GLY A 58 -18.88 -5.80 22.15
N GLN A 59 -18.13 -5.05 21.35
CA GLN A 59 -17.70 -5.39 20.01
C GLN A 59 -16.24 -4.98 19.81
N PRO A 60 -15.44 -5.73 19.03
CA PRO A 60 -14.08 -5.34 18.69
C PRO A 60 -14.04 -4.03 17.89
N LEU A 61 -13.01 -3.21 18.10
CA LEU A 61 -12.71 -2.04 17.27
C LEU A 61 -13.83 -0.99 17.13
N LYS A 62 -14.76 -0.93 18.09
CA LYS A 62 -15.80 0.10 18.16
C LYS A 62 -16.28 0.38 19.58
N GLY A 63 -17.01 1.49 19.75
CA GLY A 63 -17.63 1.88 21.01
C GLY A 63 -16.70 2.70 21.92
N PHE A 64 -16.93 2.67 23.23
CA PHE A 64 -16.12 3.45 24.16
C PHE A 64 -14.74 2.84 24.40
N ALA A 65 -13.73 3.69 24.38
CA ALA A 65 -12.35 3.40 24.74
C ALA A 65 -12.02 4.06 26.09
N PRO A 66 -12.12 3.34 27.23
CA PRO A 66 -11.60 3.85 28.50
C PRO A 66 -10.06 3.94 28.44
N TYR A 67 -9.49 4.77 29.30
CA TYR A 67 -8.04 4.86 29.46
C TYR A 67 -7.47 3.53 29.97
N LEU A 68 -6.35 3.10 29.38
CA LEU A 68 -5.49 2.05 29.89
C LEU A 68 -4.64 2.62 31.04
N PHE A 69 -4.97 2.22 32.27
CA PHE A 69 -4.18 2.44 33.48
C PHE A 69 -3.66 1.09 33.93
N PRO A 70 -2.34 0.93 34.14
CA PRO A 70 -1.77 -0.32 34.59
C PRO A 70 -2.41 -0.84 35.88
N GLY A 71 -2.88 -2.09 35.86
CA GLY A 71 -3.50 -2.78 36.98
C GLY A 71 -5.00 -2.52 37.19
N ASP A 72 -5.64 -1.69 36.34
CA ASP A 72 -7.07 -1.43 36.43
C ASP A 72 -7.91 -2.69 36.15
N ASN A 73 -9.15 -2.69 36.68
CA ASN A 73 -10.12 -3.74 36.42
C ASN A 73 -11.09 -3.34 35.29
N TYR A 74 -10.89 -3.89 34.09
CA TYR A 74 -11.71 -3.56 32.93
C TYR A 74 -13.00 -4.36 32.80
N ASP A 75 -13.20 -5.40 33.60
CA ASP A 75 -14.51 -6.08 33.70
C ASP A 75 -15.55 -5.17 34.37
N ALA A 76 -15.12 -4.22 35.21
CA ALA A 76 -15.99 -3.25 35.85
C ALA A 76 -16.36 -2.05 34.94
N LYS A 77 -15.81 -2.00 33.73
CA LYS A 77 -16.08 -0.95 32.74
C LYS A 77 -17.13 -1.43 31.74
N TYR A 78 -17.70 -0.49 30.99
CA TYR A 78 -18.63 -0.76 29.91
C TYR A 78 -17.99 -1.73 28.90
N PRO A 79 -18.71 -2.75 28.41
CA PRO A 79 -18.17 -3.71 27.45
C PRO A 79 -17.75 -3.02 26.15
N GLY A 80 -16.51 -3.20 25.73
CA GLY A 80 -15.96 -2.60 24.52
C GLY A 80 -14.65 -3.27 24.14
N GLY A 81 -14.33 -3.32 22.85
CA GLY A 81 -13.13 -3.97 22.36
C GLY A 81 -11.90 -3.07 22.27
N VAL A 82 -12.00 -1.79 22.64
CA VAL A 82 -10.94 -0.79 22.48
C VAL A 82 -10.59 -0.16 23.83
N MET A 83 -9.34 0.24 23.98
CA MET A 83 -8.81 1.02 25.11
C MET A 83 -7.98 2.18 24.56
N TRP A 84 -7.83 3.27 25.32
CA TRP A 84 -7.07 4.44 24.91
C TRP A 84 -5.83 4.66 25.80
N THR A 85 -4.72 5.14 25.24
CA THR A 85 -3.55 5.54 26.05
C THR A 85 -2.64 6.53 25.32
N TYR A 86 -1.82 7.23 26.09
CA TYR A 86 -0.81 8.16 25.60
C TYR A 86 0.58 7.64 25.95
N PHE A 87 1.56 7.96 25.11
CA PHE A 87 2.97 7.67 25.37
C PHE A 87 3.83 8.90 25.07
N ALA A 88 4.73 9.24 25.97
CA ALA A 88 5.71 10.27 25.68
C ALA A 88 6.80 9.71 24.77
N LEU A 89 7.21 10.47 23.75
CA LEU A 89 8.19 9.97 22.80
C LEU A 89 9.54 9.67 23.46
N ASN A 90 9.94 10.42 24.50
CA ASN A 90 11.17 10.18 25.25
C ASN A 90 11.18 8.90 26.11
N GLU A 91 10.01 8.29 26.37
CA GLU A 91 9.93 6.98 27.02
C GLU A 91 10.30 5.85 26.05
N ILE A 92 10.23 6.12 24.74
CA ILE A 92 10.62 5.20 23.68
C ILE A 92 12.02 5.55 23.15
N MET A 93 12.29 6.82 22.90
CA MET A 93 13.57 7.32 22.40
C MET A 93 14.47 7.75 23.55
N THR A 94 14.96 6.78 24.33
CA THR A 94 15.64 7.04 25.61
C THR A 94 17.14 7.35 25.48
N ASN A 95 17.76 7.00 24.36
CA ASN A 95 19.20 7.13 24.16
C ASN A 95 19.59 8.60 23.87
N PRO A 96 20.42 9.27 24.69
CA PRO A 96 20.80 10.67 24.47
C PRO A 96 21.76 10.89 23.29
N SER A 97 22.34 9.83 22.73
CA SER A 97 23.34 9.91 21.65
C SER A 97 22.82 9.46 20.29
N ASP A 98 21.69 8.76 20.25
CA ASP A 98 21.17 8.15 19.02
C ASP A 98 19.65 8.23 18.98
N CYS A 99 19.12 9.02 18.04
CA CYS A 99 17.67 9.16 17.83
C CYS A 99 17.04 7.95 17.12
N ASN A 100 17.82 6.96 16.69
CA ASN A 100 17.32 5.74 16.05
C ASN A 100 17.35 4.52 16.99
N ALA A 101 17.71 4.71 18.26
CA ALA A 101 17.65 3.69 19.29
C ALA A 101 16.32 3.79 20.06
N PHE A 102 15.52 2.72 19.99
CA PHE A 102 14.17 2.68 20.55
C PHE A 102 14.02 1.60 21.63
N ASP A 103 13.51 1.97 22.80
CA ASP A 103 13.06 1.07 23.86
C ASP A 103 11.54 0.90 23.79
N TRP A 104 11.10 -0.25 23.27
CA TRP A 104 9.69 -0.57 23.12
C TRP A 104 9.06 -1.19 24.37
N THR A 105 9.80 -1.35 25.47
CA THR A 105 9.38 -2.13 26.64
C THR A 105 8.08 -1.63 27.26
N LEU A 106 7.93 -0.31 27.41
CA LEU A 106 6.71 0.30 27.96
C LEU A 106 5.51 0.02 27.04
N PHE A 107 5.69 0.23 25.74
CA PHE A 107 4.64 0.03 24.75
C PHE A 107 4.22 -1.44 24.64
N GLU A 108 5.17 -2.38 24.63
CA GLU A 108 4.88 -3.82 24.63
C GLU A 108 4.06 -4.27 25.84
N LYS A 109 4.38 -3.75 27.03
CA LYS A 109 3.63 -4.05 28.26
C LYS A 109 2.19 -3.53 28.17
N ALA A 110 2.00 -2.32 27.65
CA ALA A 110 0.66 -1.75 27.47
C ALA A 110 -0.18 -2.56 26.47
N LEU A 111 0.42 -2.98 25.34
CA LEU A 111 -0.25 -3.85 24.37
C LEU A 111 -0.61 -5.22 24.96
N ASP A 112 0.31 -5.84 25.70
CA ASP A 112 0.06 -7.13 26.37
C ASP A 112 -1.02 -7.01 27.45
N GLU A 113 -1.05 -5.89 28.19
CA GLU A 113 -2.05 -5.68 29.23
C GLU A 113 -3.44 -5.45 28.63
N SER A 114 -3.55 -4.73 27.51
CA SER A 114 -4.82 -4.64 26.78
C SER A 114 -5.30 -6.00 26.28
N ALA A 115 -4.38 -6.83 25.79
CA ALA A 115 -4.68 -8.18 25.34
C ALA A 115 -5.12 -9.11 26.48
N VAL A 116 -4.62 -8.92 27.71
CA VAL A 116 -5.15 -9.59 28.92
C VAL A 116 -6.65 -9.35 29.06
N TRP A 117 -7.14 -8.15 28.74
CA TRP A 117 -8.56 -7.83 28.83
C TRP A 117 -9.35 -8.15 27.56
N GLY A 118 -8.73 -8.82 26.58
CA GLY A 118 -9.36 -9.18 25.31
C GLY A 118 -9.66 -7.98 24.40
N ARG A 119 -8.95 -6.87 24.59
CA ARG A 119 -9.15 -5.58 23.90
C ARG A 119 -7.93 -5.20 23.06
N GLN A 120 -8.17 -4.38 22.05
CA GLN A 120 -7.14 -3.69 21.29
C GLN A 120 -6.88 -2.29 21.84
N VAL A 121 -5.72 -1.72 21.53
CA VAL A 121 -5.31 -0.37 21.93
C VAL A 121 -5.48 0.62 20.78
N ALA A 122 -6.13 1.75 21.08
CA ALA A 122 -5.98 3.01 20.38
C ALA A 122 -5.01 3.88 21.19
N PHE A 123 -4.09 4.60 20.53
CA PHE A 123 -3.09 5.40 21.25
C PHE A 123 -2.61 6.61 20.47
N ARG A 124 -1.88 7.49 21.16
CA ARG A 124 -1.15 8.62 20.56
C ARG A 124 0.21 8.81 21.23
N PHE A 125 1.23 9.13 20.44
CA PHE A 125 2.52 9.60 20.94
C PHE A 125 2.57 11.13 21.01
N TYR A 126 3.13 11.68 22.08
CA TYR A 126 3.28 13.13 22.24
C TYR A 126 4.71 13.52 22.62
N VAL A 127 5.03 14.80 22.40
CA VAL A 127 6.27 15.42 22.88
C VAL A 127 6.02 16.56 23.86
N GLU A 128 4.80 17.11 23.86
CA GLU A 128 4.36 18.21 24.71
C GLU A 128 3.07 17.80 25.43
N TYR A 129 3.03 17.83 26.76
CA TYR A 129 1.85 17.45 27.55
C TYR A 129 1.72 18.28 28.84
N PRO A 130 0.58 18.97 29.07
CA PRO A 130 0.38 19.73 30.30
C PRO A 130 0.24 18.88 31.56
N GLY A 131 0.85 19.35 32.66
CA GLY A 131 0.55 18.84 34.00
C GLY A 131 1.31 17.57 34.40
N GLY A 132 2.55 17.40 33.94
CA GLY A 132 3.43 16.25 34.23
C GLY A 132 3.13 15.54 35.56
N THR A 133 2.43 14.42 35.48
CA THR A 133 2.15 13.54 36.61
C THR A 133 3.05 12.32 36.54
N SER A 134 3.10 11.52 37.61
CA SER A 134 3.78 10.21 37.57
C SER A 134 3.18 9.22 36.56
N SER A 135 2.00 9.53 35.97
CA SER A 135 1.36 8.71 34.94
C SER A 135 1.58 9.17 33.51
N HIS A 136 1.93 10.45 33.27
CA HIS A 136 2.30 10.98 31.96
C HIS A 136 3.35 12.10 32.14
N PRO A 137 4.61 11.93 31.68
CA PRO A 137 5.63 12.95 31.85
C PRO A 137 5.29 14.21 31.04
N GLY A 138 5.43 15.39 31.65
CA GLY A 138 5.06 16.65 30.98
C GLY A 138 5.98 17.06 29.83
N ASN A 139 7.20 16.52 29.80
CA ASN A 139 8.15 16.68 28.70
C ASN A 139 8.37 15.33 28.03
N GLY A 140 7.93 15.22 26.77
CA GLY A 140 8.12 14.03 25.93
C GLY A 140 9.23 14.18 24.89
N ILE A 141 10.02 15.26 24.93
CA ILE A 141 11.09 15.51 23.95
C ILE A 141 12.23 14.51 24.15
N PRO A 142 12.61 13.75 23.11
CA PRO A 142 13.72 12.79 23.19
C PRO A 142 15.04 13.45 23.64
N PRO A 143 15.78 12.87 24.60
CA PRO A 143 17.07 13.39 25.05
C PRO A 143 18.12 13.48 23.93
N CYS A 144 17.98 12.71 22.85
CA CYS A 144 18.88 12.77 21.69
C CYS A 144 18.83 14.11 20.92
N LEU A 145 17.80 14.92 21.16
CA LEU A 145 17.60 16.26 20.59
C LEU A 145 18.13 17.38 21.49
N ASN A 146 18.61 17.06 22.70
CA ASN A 146 19.13 18.05 23.63
C ASN A 146 20.32 18.81 23.01
N GLY A 147 20.17 20.13 22.88
CA GLY A 147 21.18 21.00 22.29
C GLY A 147 21.29 20.94 20.76
N LYS A 148 20.41 20.18 20.09
CA LYS A 148 20.33 20.11 18.62
C LYS A 148 19.22 21.00 18.05
N ALA A 149 18.08 21.06 18.73
CA ALA A 149 16.95 21.89 18.35
C ALA A 149 16.68 22.98 19.40
N ALA A 150 16.16 24.11 18.94
CA ALA A 150 15.66 25.14 19.84
C ALA A 150 14.43 24.63 20.60
N LEU A 151 14.33 24.98 21.88
CA LEU A 151 13.16 24.68 22.71
C LEU A 151 12.34 25.96 22.88
N ARG A 152 11.02 25.84 22.75
CA ARG A 152 10.07 26.94 22.80
C ARG A 152 9.13 26.74 23.97
N ASN A 153 9.02 27.76 24.80
CA ASN A 153 8.19 27.72 26.01
C ASN A 153 6.76 28.12 25.68
N ASN A 154 5.81 27.26 26.04
CA ASN A 154 4.40 27.60 26.11
C ASN A 154 4.08 28.07 27.53
N GLY A 155 4.16 29.38 27.75
CA GLY A 155 3.98 29.98 29.07
C GLY A 155 2.56 29.85 29.64
N PHE A 156 1.57 29.58 28.79
CA PHE A 156 0.17 29.44 29.22
C PHE A 156 -0.07 28.09 29.91
N TRP A 157 0.43 27.00 29.30
CA TRP A 157 0.29 25.65 29.83
C TRP A 157 1.48 25.20 30.69
N GLY A 158 2.56 25.98 30.71
CA GLY A 158 3.80 25.60 31.40
C GLY A 158 4.51 24.43 30.74
N THR A 159 4.37 24.28 29.42
CA THR A 159 4.95 23.20 28.62
C THR A 159 6.09 23.71 27.74
N VAL A 160 6.84 22.77 27.17
CA VAL A 160 7.96 23.04 26.26
C VAL A 160 7.79 22.17 25.03
N SER A 161 7.96 22.77 23.85
CA SER A 161 8.00 22.07 22.57
C SER A 161 9.34 22.29 21.87
N PRO A 162 9.79 21.35 21.03
CA PRO A 162 10.90 21.64 20.13
C PRO A 162 10.46 22.62 19.04
N ASP A 163 11.41 23.25 18.39
CA ASP A 163 11.16 23.83 17.07
C ASP A 163 10.86 22.71 16.08
N TYR A 164 9.58 22.59 15.69
CA TYR A 164 9.14 21.50 14.83
C TYR A 164 9.70 21.59 13.41
N ASP A 165 10.09 22.79 12.97
CA ASP A 165 10.70 23.02 11.65
C ASP A 165 12.22 22.73 11.63
N ASP A 166 12.80 22.38 12.78
CA ASP A 166 14.21 22.02 12.87
C ASP A 166 14.48 20.68 12.14
N PRO A 167 15.48 20.62 11.23
CA PRO A 167 15.78 19.41 10.47
C PRO A 167 16.10 18.18 11.34
N ASP A 168 16.72 18.35 12.51
CA ASP A 168 17.02 17.23 13.42
C ASP A 168 15.75 16.69 14.07
N VAL A 169 14.77 17.55 14.36
CA VAL A 169 13.45 17.16 14.89
C VAL A 169 12.66 16.40 13.84
N ILE A 170 12.62 16.91 12.60
CA ILE A 170 11.96 16.25 11.46
C ILE A 170 12.60 14.86 11.22
N ALA A 171 13.94 14.78 11.22
CA ALA A 171 14.65 13.52 11.06
C ALA A 171 14.34 12.52 12.19
N ALA A 172 14.34 12.96 13.45
CA ALA A 172 14.01 12.11 14.59
C ALA A 172 12.56 11.59 14.51
N PHE A 173 11.60 12.45 14.19
CA PHE A 173 10.19 12.06 14.10
C PHE A 173 9.94 11.11 12.93
N THR A 174 10.49 11.40 11.74
CA THR A 174 10.36 10.50 10.58
C THR A 174 11.06 9.16 10.81
N GLY A 175 12.22 9.15 11.48
CA GLY A 175 12.91 7.92 11.91
C GLY A 175 12.04 7.07 12.84
N PHE A 176 11.41 7.70 13.85
CA PHE A 176 10.47 7.03 14.74
C PHE A 176 9.26 6.46 14.00
N ILE A 177 8.61 7.25 13.12
CA ILE A 177 7.46 6.84 12.31
C ILE A 177 7.78 5.55 11.53
N ASN A 178 8.92 5.54 10.82
CA ASN A 178 9.36 4.40 10.03
C ASN A 178 9.69 3.18 10.90
N ALA A 179 10.40 3.38 12.02
CA ALA A 179 10.76 2.30 12.93
C ALA A 179 9.51 1.67 13.58
N PHE A 180 8.54 2.49 13.98
CA PHE A 180 7.27 2.02 14.53
C PHE A 180 6.50 1.19 13.49
N ALA A 181 6.33 1.71 12.27
CA ALA A 181 5.61 1.00 11.22
C ALA A 181 6.29 -0.33 10.86
N ALA A 182 7.62 -0.34 10.72
CA ALA A 182 8.38 -1.57 10.47
C ALA A 182 8.17 -2.61 11.58
N ARG A 183 8.01 -2.17 12.83
CA ARG A 183 7.87 -3.02 14.01
C ARG A 183 6.44 -3.46 14.31
N TYR A 184 5.43 -2.67 13.99
CA TYR A 184 4.05 -2.92 14.42
C TYR A 184 3.02 -2.94 13.29
N ASP A 185 3.27 -2.25 12.18
CA ASP A 185 2.39 -2.28 11.01
C ASP A 185 2.72 -3.45 10.07
N LYS A 186 4.01 -3.78 9.94
CA LYS A 186 4.53 -4.70 8.92
C LYS A 186 5.10 -6.00 9.50
N ALA A 187 4.96 -6.23 10.81
CA ALA A 187 5.81 -7.15 11.57
C ALA A 187 5.26 -8.56 11.92
N GLY A 188 3.97 -8.79 12.02
CA GLY A 188 3.16 -9.14 10.87
C GLY A 188 3.55 -10.41 10.11
N PRO A 189 2.92 -11.56 10.35
CA PRO A 189 2.90 -12.67 9.38
C PRO A 189 2.32 -12.18 8.04
N GLY A 190 3.06 -12.35 6.95
CA GLY A 190 2.62 -11.84 5.64
C GLY A 190 2.54 -10.31 5.55
N GLY A 191 3.22 -9.59 6.47
CA GLY A 191 3.25 -8.12 6.48
C GLY A 191 2.05 -7.46 7.15
N THR A 192 1.31 -8.16 8.02
CA THR A 192 0.12 -7.61 8.71
C THR A 192 0.45 -6.75 9.94
N ALA A 193 -0.50 -5.93 10.38
CA ALA A 193 -0.39 -5.21 11.66
C ALA A 193 -0.35 -6.15 12.88
N ASP A 194 0.22 -5.65 13.98
CA ASP A 194 0.15 -6.28 15.30
C ASP A 194 -1.32 -6.40 15.75
N PRO A 195 -1.80 -7.59 16.12
CA PRO A 195 -3.21 -7.84 16.42
C PRO A 195 -3.71 -7.11 17.68
N ARG A 196 -2.80 -6.59 18.52
CA ARG A 196 -3.12 -5.84 19.76
C ARG A 196 -3.43 -4.37 19.48
N ILE A 197 -3.06 -3.85 18.31
CA ILE A 197 -3.31 -2.45 17.93
C ILE A 197 -4.63 -2.35 17.16
N GLY A 198 -5.48 -1.43 17.58
CA GLY A 198 -6.75 -1.12 16.94
C GLY A 198 -6.72 0.15 16.12
N PHE A 199 -6.12 1.23 16.64
CA PHE A 199 -6.04 2.53 15.96
C PHE A 199 -4.79 3.27 16.40
N MET A 200 -4.24 4.13 15.54
CA MET A 200 -3.16 5.05 15.92
C MET A 200 -3.60 6.48 15.60
N SER A 201 -3.79 7.28 16.63
CA SER A 201 -3.96 8.72 16.45
C SER A 201 -2.58 9.35 16.23
N LEU A 202 -2.45 10.11 15.16
CA LEU A 202 -1.20 10.78 14.81
C LEU A 202 -0.91 11.88 15.83
N GLY A 203 0.29 11.85 16.39
CA GLY A 203 0.75 12.90 17.30
C GLY A 203 2.11 13.45 16.92
N LEU A 204 3.00 13.62 17.90
CA LEU A 204 4.32 14.24 17.79
C LEU A 204 4.33 15.77 17.64
N VAL A 205 3.21 16.40 17.28
CA VAL A 205 3.11 17.85 17.10
C VAL A 205 2.04 18.43 18.02
N GLY A 206 2.39 19.51 18.71
CA GLY A 206 1.47 20.29 19.53
C GLY A 206 1.15 19.68 20.89
N LEU A 207 0.31 20.40 21.65
CA LEU A 207 -0.16 20.02 22.97
C LEU A 207 -0.89 18.66 22.90
N TRP A 208 -0.57 17.74 23.80
CA TRP A 208 -1.08 16.35 23.79
C TRP A 208 -0.76 15.56 22.51
N GLY A 209 0.08 16.10 21.61
CA GLY A 209 0.25 15.59 20.25
C GLY A 209 -0.95 15.86 19.34
N GLU A 210 -1.76 16.88 19.61
CA GLU A 210 -3.04 17.10 18.92
C GLU A 210 -2.97 18.04 17.73
N TRP A 211 -1.78 18.42 17.28
CA TRP A 211 -1.60 19.32 16.14
C TRP A 211 -2.22 20.71 16.36
N HIS A 212 -2.23 21.19 17.61
CA HIS A 212 -2.46 22.58 17.97
C HIS A 212 -1.58 22.98 19.16
N THR A 213 -1.35 24.27 19.34
CA THR A 213 -0.54 24.84 20.43
C THR A 213 -1.27 25.97 21.16
N TRP A 214 -2.60 26.01 21.08
CA TRP A 214 -3.43 27.11 21.57
C TRP A 214 -3.02 27.60 22.97
N PRO A 215 -2.90 28.92 23.21
CA PRO A 215 -3.13 30.03 22.27
C PRO A 215 -1.93 30.36 21.37
N TYR A 216 -0.82 29.63 21.47
CA TYR A 216 0.38 29.85 20.66
C TYR A 216 0.27 29.23 19.26
N ASP A 217 -0.91 29.32 18.64
CA ASP A 217 -1.18 28.76 17.33
C ASP A 217 -0.96 29.82 16.23
N ARG A 218 -1.51 29.57 15.03
CA ARG A 218 -1.32 30.46 13.88
C ARG A 218 -2.06 31.80 14.02
N ASP A 219 -2.99 31.93 14.97
CA ASP A 219 -3.70 33.17 15.23
C ASP A 219 -2.86 34.12 16.10
N THR A 220 -1.97 34.88 15.45
CA THR A 220 -1.16 35.89 16.15
C THR A 220 -1.93 37.15 16.56
N ALA A 221 -3.24 37.27 16.25
CA ALA A 221 -4.03 38.45 16.57
C ALA A 221 -4.34 38.56 18.07
N ASP A 222 -4.23 37.46 18.81
CA ASP A 222 -4.43 37.39 20.26
C ASP A 222 -3.18 37.80 21.07
N GLY A 223 -2.06 38.06 20.39
CA GLY A 223 -0.80 38.53 20.97
C GLY A 223 0.18 37.42 21.40
N TYR A 224 -0.15 36.14 21.18
CA TYR A 224 0.77 35.03 21.40
C TYR A 224 1.60 34.72 20.14
N PRO A 225 2.87 34.28 20.28
CA PRO A 225 3.67 33.87 19.13
C PRO A 225 3.24 32.48 18.61
N ASP A 226 3.39 32.27 17.30
CA ASP A 226 3.11 30.99 16.66
C ASP A 226 4.17 29.94 17.00
N LEU A 227 3.75 28.83 17.58
CA LEU A 227 4.57 27.66 17.90
C LEU A 227 4.25 26.44 17.03
N MET A 228 3.29 26.54 16.11
CA MET A 228 3.01 25.49 15.15
C MET A 228 4.13 25.39 14.09
N PRO A 229 4.36 24.19 13.52
CA PRO A 229 5.21 24.04 12.35
C PRO A 229 4.61 24.70 11.10
N THR A 230 5.48 24.99 10.14
CA THR A 230 5.07 25.36 8.78
C THR A 230 4.26 24.24 8.09
N ASP A 231 3.46 24.61 7.08
CA ASP A 231 2.72 23.64 6.26
C ASP A 231 3.64 22.64 5.53
N ALA A 232 4.88 23.05 5.22
CA ALA A 232 5.87 22.17 4.60
C ALA A 232 6.28 21.03 5.56
N THR A 233 6.54 21.36 6.82
CA THR A 233 6.84 20.39 7.87
C THR A 233 5.65 19.50 8.18
N ILE A 234 4.45 20.07 8.31
CA ILE A 234 3.22 19.28 8.50
C ILE A 234 3.05 18.28 7.35
N SER A 235 3.17 18.74 6.10
CA SER A 235 3.07 17.85 4.93
C SER A 235 4.13 16.76 4.93
N THR A 236 5.36 17.07 5.36
CA THR A 236 6.46 16.10 5.47
C THR A 236 6.12 14.99 6.46
N LEU A 237 5.62 15.34 7.65
CA LEU A 237 5.25 14.36 8.67
C LEU A 237 4.02 13.53 8.27
N ILE A 238 2.99 14.17 7.70
CA ILE A 238 1.80 13.47 7.20
C ILE A 238 2.18 12.49 6.08
N ASN A 239 3.03 12.89 5.13
CA ASN A 239 3.50 12.00 4.08
C ASN A 239 4.38 10.85 4.62
N ALA A 240 5.14 11.08 5.69
CA ALA A 240 5.90 10.02 6.34
C ALA A 240 4.98 8.96 6.96
N PHE A 241 3.91 9.38 7.62
CA PHE A 241 2.88 8.45 8.11
C PHE A 241 2.19 7.71 6.97
N ASP A 242 1.72 8.41 5.93
CA ASP A 242 1.05 7.82 4.77
C ASP A 242 1.93 6.80 4.03
N ALA A 243 3.23 7.07 3.88
CA ALA A 243 4.16 6.17 3.20
C ALA A 243 4.58 4.97 4.08
N ALA A 244 4.61 5.14 5.41
CA ALA A 244 5.16 4.12 6.30
C ALA A 244 4.14 3.03 6.65
N PHE A 245 2.83 3.33 6.70
CA PHE A 245 1.79 2.43 7.21
C PHE A 245 0.85 1.95 6.10
N ASP A 246 0.53 0.65 6.11
CA ASP A 246 -0.38 0.03 5.15
C ASP A 246 -1.52 -0.76 5.82
N ASN A 247 -1.42 -1.06 7.13
CA ASN A 247 -2.30 -2.04 7.80
C ASN A 247 -3.03 -1.50 9.04
N ILE A 248 -2.40 -0.62 9.82
CA ILE A 248 -2.99 0.04 11.00
C ILE A 248 -3.83 1.22 10.53
N GLN A 249 -5.02 1.37 11.10
CA GLN A 249 -5.85 2.54 10.86
C GLN A 249 -5.27 3.77 11.57
N LEU A 250 -4.76 4.71 10.77
CA LEU A 250 -4.24 6.00 11.21
C LEU A 250 -5.34 7.05 11.29
N GLU A 251 -5.28 7.93 12.28
CA GLU A 251 -6.26 9.00 12.48
C GLU A 251 -5.59 10.31 12.87
N VAL A 252 -5.82 11.40 12.12
CA VAL A 252 -5.31 12.73 12.46
C VAL A 252 -6.44 13.63 12.96
N ARG A 253 -6.15 14.50 13.93
CA ARG A 253 -7.20 15.35 14.54
C ARG A 253 -7.87 16.29 13.53
N TYR A 254 -7.07 17.07 12.81
CA TYR A 254 -7.59 18.14 11.96
C TYR A 254 -7.62 17.72 10.48
N PRO A 255 -8.81 17.59 9.87
CA PRO A 255 -8.94 17.24 8.46
C PRO A 255 -8.35 18.28 7.51
N GLY A 256 -8.19 19.52 7.95
CA GLY A 256 -7.67 20.64 7.17
C GLY A 256 -6.15 20.86 7.23
N LEU A 257 -5.37 19.98 7.88
CA LEU A 257 -3.92 20.11 7.91
C LEU A 257 -3.30 19.92 6.52
N ALA A 258 -2.12 20.49 6.30
CA ALA A 258 -1.40 20.31 5.05
C ALA A 258 -1.09 18.82 4.81
N GLY A 259 -1.35 18.33 3.58
CA GLY A 259 -1.13 16.94 3.17
C GLY A 259 -2.27 15.95 3.46
N THR A 260 -3.18 16.23 4.39
CA THR A 260 -4.25 15.28 4.79
C THR A 260 -5.29 15.02 3.71
N ARG A 261 -5.53 15.99 2.82
CA ARG A 261 -6.52 15.87 1.75
C ARG A 261 -6.27 14.66 0.85
N THR A 262 -5.01 14.30 0.60
CA THR A 262 -4.63 13.21 -0.31
C THR A 262 -4.10 11.97 0.40
N ALA A 263 -3.63 12.09 1.65
CA ALA A 263 -3.08 10.97 2.40
C ALA A 263 -4.13 9.89 2.75
N ASN A 264 -3.71 8.64 2.88
CA ASN A 264 -4.53 7.50 3.32
C ASN A 264 -4.63 7.46 4.85
N ILE A 265 -5.21 8.51 5.43
CA ILE A 265 -5.33 8.68 6.87
C ILE A 265 -6.78 9.05 7.20
N GLY A 266 -7.32 8.46 8.26
CA GLY A 266 -8.61 8.76 8.86
C GLY A 266 -8.56 9.99 9.76
N PHE A 267 -9.62 10.21 10.55
CA PHE A 267 -9.72 11.42 11.36
C PHE A 267 -10.09 11.16 12.82
N HIS A 268 -9.77 12.11 13.69
CA HIS A 268 -10.00 12.03 15.12
C HIS A 268 -10.77 13.28 15.61
N ASP A 269 -12.06 13.15 15.90
CA ASP A 269 -12.87 14.26 16.44
C ASP A 269 -12.70 14.35 17.96
N ASP A 270 -11.88 15.30 18.40
CA ASP A 270 -11.54 15.53 19.82
C ASP A 270 -12.59 16.34 20.59
N SER A 271 -13.72 16.67 19.96
CA SER A 271 -14.79 17.45 20.59
C SER A 271 -16.16 16.85 20.34
N TRP A 272 -16.22 15.56 20.07
CA TRP A 272 -17.47 14.88 19.76
C TRP A 272 -18.37 14.75 21.00
N PRO A 273 -19.71 14.86 20.88
CA PRO A 273 -20.48 15.77 20.05
C PRO A 273 -20.82 17.01 20.91
N TYR A 274 -19.80 17.78 21.26
CA TYR A 274 -19.85 18.89 22.20
C TYR A 274 -20.30 20.18 21.51
N LYS A 275 -21.10 20.97 22.24
CA LYS A 275 -21.39 22.36 21.90
C LYS A 275 -20.61 23.32 22.80
N GLU A 276 -19.96 24.27 22.16
CA GLU A 276 -19.20 25.30 22.84
C GLU A 276 -19.91 26.65 22.82
N HIS A 277 -19.83 27.35 23.95
CA HIS A 277 -20.42 28.67 24.11
C HIS A 277 -19.38 29.77 23.87
N ARG A 278 -19.42 30.42 22.71
CA ARG A 278 -18.53 31.54 22.33
C ARG A 278 -19.38 32.75 21.93
N GLY A 279 -19.00 33.95 22.37
CA GLY A 279 -19.65 35.20 21.96
C GLY A 279 -21.16 35.30 22.22
N GLY A 280 -21.68 34.63 23.27
CA GLY A 280 -23.10 34.60 23.58
C GLY A 280 -23.93 33.59 22.78
N GLN A 281 -23.29 32.71 22.02
CA GLN A 281 -23.94 31.67 21.23
C GLN A 281 -23.41 30.28 21.63
N LEU A 282 -24.29 29.29 21.69
CA LEU A 282 -23.95 27.89 21.89
C LEU A 282 -24.09 27.14 20.56
N LYS A 283 -22.97 26.64 20.01
CA LYS A 283 -22.94 25.94 18.71
C LYS A 283 -22.07 24.70 18.76
N SER A 284 -22.27 23.80 17.81
CA SER A 284 -21.56 22.53 17.71
C SER A 284 -20.08 22.71 17.36
N MET A 285 -19.22 21.91 17.98
CA MET A 285 -17.84 21.68 17.56
C MET A 285 -17.69 20.47 16.63
N THR A 286 -18.78 19.73 16.39
CA THR A 286 -18.79 18.51 15.56
C THR A 286 -19.59 18.71 14.28
N LEU A 287 -20.86 19.09 14.40
CA LEU A 287 -21.82 19.24 13.30
C LEU A 287 -21.50 20.47 12.42
N PRO A 288 -21.93 20.48 11.14
CA PRO A 288 -21.57 21.57 10.22
C PRO A 288 -22.37 22.84 10.51
N ARG A 289 -21.98 23.97 9.88
CA ARG A 289 -22.71 25.25 10.02
C ARG A 289 -24.18 25.16 9.67
N SER A 290 -24.50 24.38 8.64
CA SER A 290 -25.87 24.07 8.21
C SER A 290 -26.71 23.41 9.31
N MET A 291 -26.07 22.87 10.34
CA MET A 291 -26.67 22.23 11.51
C MET A 291 -26.25 22.92 12.83
N ASN A 292 -26.06 24.23 12.80
CA ASN A 292 -25.69 25.06 13.97
C ASN A 292 -24.30 24.75 14.54
N GLY A 293 -23.34 24.40 13.69
CA GLY A 293 -21.91 24.33 14.00
C GLY A 293 -21.15 25.64 13.86
N TRP A 294 -19.94 25.66 14.41
CA TRP A 294 -18.94 26.72 14.16
C TRP A 294 -18.21 26.52 12.82
N ASP A 295 -17.47 27.54 12.38
CA ASP A 295 -16.60 27.46 11.20
C ASP A 295 -15.46 26.43 11.39
N ASP A 296 -15.02 26.24 12.64
CA ASP A 296 -14.00 25.28 13.06
C ASP A 296 -14.58 23.95 13.58
N ALA A 297 -15.86 23.69 13.33
CA ALA A 297 -16.47 22.41 13.68
C ALA A 297 -15.88 21.28 12.81
N PHE A 298 -15.67 20.10 13.40
CA PHE A 298 -14.98 18.98 12.75
C PHE A 298 -15.54 18.63 11.36
N THR A 299 -16.86 18.45 11.25
CA THR A 299 -17.48 18.15 9.95
C THR A 299 -17.51 19.34 8.99
N GLN A 300 -17.54 20.58 9.50
CA GLN A 300 -17.39 21.76 8.66
C GLN A 300 -16.00 21.79 8.01
N ILE A 301 -14.96 21.49 8.78
CA ILE A 301 -13.59 21.40 8.27
C ILE A 301 -13.50 20.30 7.20
N MET A 302 -14.12 19.14 7.40
CA MET A 302 -14.15 18.09 6.36
C MET A 302 -14.81 18.57 5.07
N LEU A 303 -15.97 19.24 5.16
CA LEU A 303 -16.69 19.79 4.00
C LEU A 303 -15.87 20.84 3.26
N ASP A 304 -15.24 21.76 3.99
CA ASP A 304 -14.41 22.83 3.42
C ASP A 304 -13.14 22.30 2.74
N ASN A 305 -12.78 21.04 3.01
CA ASN A 305 -11.63 20.35 2.43
C ASN A 305 -12.00 19.23 1.45
N GLY A 306 -13.28 18.93 1.27
CA GLY A 306 -13.76 17.84 0.41
C GLY A 306 -13.34 16.44 0.89
N THR A 307 -13.17 16.26 2.20
CA THR A 307 -12.69 15.00 2.81
C THR A 307 -13.78 14.26 3.59
N GLU A 308 -15.03 14.70 3.54
CA GLU A 308 -16.14 14.15 4.32
C GLU A 308 -16.48 12.69 3.98
N ASN A 309 -15.95 12.14 2.89
CA ASN A 309 -16.15 10.75 2.46
C ASN A 309 -15.00 9.79 2.87
N ARG A 310 -14.01 10.27 3.63
CA ARG A 310 -12.84 9.48 4.06
C ARG A 310 -13.21 8.22 4.84
N TRP A 311 -14.30 8.30 5.61
CA TRP A 311 -14.87 7.20 6.40
C TRP A 311 -15.18 5.93 5.59
N THR A 312 -15.33 6.03 4.25
CA THR A 312 -15.60 4.85 3.41
C THR A 312 -14.45 3.86 3.38
N THR A 313 -13.23 4.30 3.73
CA THR A 313 -11.99 3.51 3.67
C THR A 313 -11.12 3.63 4.91
N HIS A 314 -11.25 4.71 5.70
CA HIS A 314 -10.43 4.93 6.89
C HIS A 314 -11.30 5.26 8.11
N SER A 315 -10.86 4.88 9.29
CA SER A 315 -11.65 5.10 10.51
C SER A 315 -11.79 6.58 10.88
N ILE A 316 -12.88 6.86 11.59
CA ILE A 316 -13.03 8.08 12.36
C ILE A 316 -13.18 7.69 13.83
N GLY A 317 -12.22 8.11 14.64
CA GLY A 317 -12.20 7.99 16.09
C GLY A 317 -12.27 9.37 16.73
N GLY A 318 -11.87 9.50 18.00
CA GLY A 318 -12.03 10.75 18.71
C GLY A 318 -12.21 10.65 20.22
N GLU A 319 -12.56 11.78 20.83
CA GLU A 319 -12.89 11.92 22.24
C GLU A 319 -14.30 12.48 22.42
N ALA A 320 -15.06 11.84 23.30
CA ALA A 320 -16.17 12.52 23.92
C ALA A 320 -15.62 13.55 24.90
N ARG A 321 -15.81 14.85 24.65
CA ARG A 321 -15.19 15.91 25.47
C ARG A 321 -15.42 15.67 26.98
N PRO A 322 -14.40 15.82 27.85
CA PRO A 322 -14.49 15.38 29.24
C PRO A 322 -15.73 15.85 30.02
N GLU A 323 -16.23 17.07 29.78
CA GLU A 323 -17.37 17.63 30.50
C GLU A 323 -18.70 16.91 30.26
N ILE A 324 -18.82 16.20 29.13
CA ILE A 324 -20.06 15.55 28.72
C ILE A 324 -20.00 14.02 28.79
N GLN A 325 -18.82 13.44 29.04
CA GLN A 325 -18.61 11.99 29.07
C GLN A 325 -19.61 11.22 29.93
N GLY A 326 -19.99 11.77 31.09
CA GLY A 326 -20.94 11.14 32.02
C GLY A 326 -22.41 11.29 31.64
N SER A 327 -22.77 12.21 30.75
CA SER A 327 -24.17 12.58 30.45
C SER A 327 -24.55 12.50 28.97
N LEU A 328 -23.59 12.16 28.11
CA LEU A 328 -23.71 12.03 26.65
C LEU A 328 -25.04 11.40 26.18
N TYR A 329 -25.46 10.28 26.75
CA TYR A 329 -26.66 9.55 26.32
C TYR A 329 -27.95 9.86 27.10
N ALA A 330 -27.95 10.86 27.99
CA ALA A 330 -29.12 11.19 28.81
C ALA A 330 -30.37 11.51 27.96
N ASN A 331 -30.19 12.21 26.83
CA ASN A 331 -31.26 12.68 25.95
C ASN A 331 -31.30 12.02 24.56
N TYR A 332 -30.60 10.88 24.40
CA TYR A 332 -30.55 10.14 23.13
C TYR A 332 -31.96 9.86 22.56
N PRO A 333 -32.19 9.98 21.24
CA PRO A 333 -31.20 10.20 20.17
C PRO A 333 -30.67 11.63 20.05
N ALA A 334 -31.38 12.61 20.61
CA ALA A 334 -31.02 14.02 20.54
C ALA A 334 -29.96 14.41 21.59
N GLY A 335 -29.67 15.71 21.62
CA GLY A 335 -28.79 16.33 22.61
C GLY A 335 -29.53 17.14 23.67
N GLY A 336 -28.76 17.74 24.58
CA GLY A 336 -29.25 18.68 25.57
C GLY A 336 -28.10 19.40 26.26
N GLY A 337 -28.31 20.65 26.68
CA GLY A 337 -27.22 21.46 27.23
C GLY A 337 -26.07 21.59 26.23
N GLN A 338 -24.86 21.18 26.62
CA GLN A 338 -23.64 21.18 25.80
C GLN A 338 -23.46 19.92 24.94
N VAL A 339 -24.46 19.04 24.84
CA VAL A 339 -24.43 17.86 23.96
C VAL A 339 -25.27 18.12 22.72
N ASP A 340 -24.72 17.87 21.54
CA ASP A 340 -25.43 17.90 20.25
C ASP A 340 -26.38 16.71 20.06
N ASP A 341 -27.15 16.72 18.97
CA ASP A 341 -27.86 15.54 18.51
C ASP A 341 -26.85 14.39 18.30
N VAL A 342 -26.81 13.47 19.26
CA VAL A 342 -25.83 12.39 19.34
C VAL A 342 -25.97 11.46 18.14
N LEU A 343 -27.20 11.20 17.68
CA LEU A 343 -27.43 10.36 16.52
C LEU A 343 -26.93 11.05 15.24
N ALA A 344 -27.28 12.31 15.02
CA ALA A 344 -26.80 13.06 13.86
C ALA A 344 -25.27 13.18 13.86
N ALA A 345 -24.68 13.46 15.01
CA ALA A 345 -23.23 13.53 15.15
C ALA A 345 -22.58 12.17 14.87
N THR A 346 -23.14 11.06 15.36
CA THR A 346 -22.64 9.70 15.05
C THR A 346 -22.73 9.39 13.55
N GLU A 347 -23.86 9.72 12.92
CA GLU A 347 -24.13 9.36 11.52
C GLU A 347 -23.39 10.23 10.51
N LEU A 348 -23.13 11.50 10.78
CA LEU A 348 -22.39 12.40 9.87
C LEU A 348 -20.88 12.25 10.02
N THR A 349 -20.38 11.98 11.22
CA THR A 349 -18.95 11.74 11.44
C THR A 349 -18.54 10.31 11.13
N HIS A 350 -19.49 9.38 11.05
CA HIS A 350 -19.22 7.96 10.86
C HIS A 350 -18.26 7.37 11.92
N ILE A 351 -18.29 7.92 13.14
CA ILE A 351 -17.40 7.50 14.22
C ILE A 351 -17.54 6.02 14.55
N SER A 352 -16.39 5.38 14.76
CA SER A 352 -16.30 3.96 15.10
C SER A 352 -16.08 3.74 16.58
N TRP A 353 -15.23 4.54 17.21
CA TRP A 353 -14.87 4.44 18.62
C TRP A 353 -14.62 5.83 19.20
N MET A 354 -14.74 6.00 20.52
CA MET A 354 -14.55 7.29 21.20
C MET A 354 -13.88 7.10 22.57
N ILE A 355 -12.96 7.97 22.94
CA ILE A 355 -12.49 8.12 24.32
C ILE A 355 -13.68 8.58 25.17
N ASN A 356 -14.06 7.78 26.17
CA ASN A 356 -15.13 8.14 27.09
C ASN A 356 -14.91 7.46 28.44
N GLN A 357 -14.03 8.04 29.25
CA GLN A 357 -13.62 7.45 30.52
C GLN A 357 -14.76 7.38 31.53
N THR A 358 -15.46 8.50 31.72
CA THR A 358 -16.53 8.58 32.72
C THR A 358 -17.73 7.73 32.31
N GLY A 359 -18.11 7.75 31.03
CA GLY A 359 -19.18 6.91 30.49
C GLY A 359 -18.83 5.43 30.53
N ALA A 360 -17.59 5.06 30.16
CA ALA A 360 -17.15 3.67 30.28
C ALA A 360 -17.10 3.18 31.74
N GLY A 361 -16.88 4.06 32.72
CA GLY A 361 -16.96 3.69 34.14
C GLY A 361 -18.36 3.75 34.75
N GLY A 362 -19.27 4.55 34.18
CA GLY A 362 -20.53 4.93 34.83
C GLY A 362 -21.81 4.50 34.11
N TYR A 363 -21.75 4.08 32.85
CA TYR A 363 -22.95 3.66 32.12
C TYR A 363 -23.35 2.22 32.39
N SER A 364 -24.66 1.99 32.47
CA SER A 364 -25.21 0.65 32.51
C SER A 364 -25.23 0.03 31.10
N PRO A 365 -24.67 -1.17 30.89
CA PRO A 365 -24.77 -1.91 29.63
C PRO A 365 -26.22 -2.26 29.22
N THR A 366 -27.14 -2.25 30.19
CA THR A 366 -28.57 -2.54 29.96
C THR A 366 -29.41 -1.29 29.70
N ASP A 367 -28.83 -0.08 29.79
CA ASP A 367 -29.54 1.14 29.43
C ASP A 367 -29.85 1.12 27.91
N PRO A 368 -31.13 1.14 27.51
CA PRO A 368 -31.51 1.03 26.10
C PRO A 368 -31.02 2.22 25.26
N LYS A 369 -30.85 3.42 25.84
CA LYS A 369 -30.33 4.60 25.14
C LYS A 369 -28.84 4.46 24.85
N VAL A 370 -28.06 4.13 25.88
CA VAL A 370 -26.60 3.92 25.74
C VAL A 370 -26.35 2.77 24.77
N ALA A 371 -27.05 1.65 24.95
CA ALA A 371 -26.88 0.47 24.13
C ALA A 371 -27.32 0.68 22.67
N ALA A 372 -28.31 1.55 22.40
CA ALA A 372 -28.66 1.94 21.03
C ALA A 372 -27.58 2.82 20.39
N GLY A 373 -27.07 3.80 21.15
CA GLY A 373 -26.01 4.69 20.69
C GLY A 373 -24.69 3.97 20.37
N VAL A 374 -24.20 3.14 21.29
CA VAL A 374 -22.94 2.38 21.10
C VAL A 374 -23.04 1.40 19.93
N ARG A 375 -24.20 0.75 19.74
CA ARG A 375 -24.39 -0.15 18.58
C ARG A 375 -24.35 0.59 17.25
N LYS A 376 -24.77 1.85 17.24
CA LYS A 376 -24.82 2.67 16.02
C LYS A 376 -23.43 3.06 15.52
N MET A 377 -22.44 3.20 16.41
CA MET A 377 -21.04 3.50 16.07
C MET A 377 -20.42 2.40 15.21
N GLY A 378 -19.61 2.78 14.21
CA GLY A 378 -18.87 1.86 13.36
C GLY A 378 -19.78 0.93 12.56
N TYR A 379 -19.38 -0.33 12.47
CA TYR A 379 -20.14 -1.39 11.80
C TYR A 379 -21.28 -1.93 12.66
N ASN A 380 -22.36 -2.38 12.03
CA ASN A 380 -23.36 -3.25 12.63
C ASN A 380 -23.81 -4.28 11.59
N LEU A 381 -23.09 -5.41 11.53
CA LEU A 381 -23.26 -6.40 10.47
C LEU A 381 -24.43 -7.35 10.76
N HIS A 382 -25.17 -7.71 9.72
CA HIS A 382 -26.30 -8.64 9.79
C HIS A 382 -26.25 -9.61 8.62
N ILE A 383 -26.56 -10.88 8.90
CA ILE A 383 -26.72 -11.93 7.89
C ILE A 383 -28.23 -12.19 7.72
N PRO A 384 -28.92 -11.58 6.75
CA PRO A 384 -30.35 -11.86 6.55
C PRO A 384 -30.62 -13.26 6.01
N GLN A 385 -29.68 -13.82 5.24
CA GLN A 385 -29.84 -15.13 4.62
C GLN A 385 -28.51 -15.82 4.28
N ALA A 386 -28.58 -17.14 4.13
CA ALA A 386 -27.56 -17.96 3.51
C ALA A 386 -28.19 -18.91 2.50
N ASN A 387 -27.42 -19.29 1.49
CA ASN A 387 -27.82 -20.13 0.38
C ASN A 387 -26.95 -21.39 0.39
N PHE A 388 -27.52 -22.52 0.79
CA PHE A 388 -26.82 -23.80 0.76
C PHE A 388 -27.83 -24.96 0.74
N ASN A 389 -27.43 -26.07 0.11
CA ASN A 389 -28.18 -27.32 0.15
C ASN A 389 -27.52 -28.28 1.15
N ALA A 390 -28.32 -29.19 1.72
CA ALA A 390 -27.77 -30.35 2.39
C ALA A 390 -26.93 -31.15 1.38
N SER A 391 -25.68 -31.52 1.73
CA SER A 391 -24.78 -32.19 0.79
C SER A 391 -24.50 -33.63 1.16
N ASN A 392 -24.81 -34.50 0.22
CA ASN A 392 -24.56 -35.92 0.29
C ASN A 392 -23.25 -36.35 -0.42
N GLY A 393 -22.35 -35.43 -0.75
CA GLY A 393 -21.25 -35.69 -1.70
C GLY A 393 -19.85 -35.28 -1.28
N GLY A 394 -19.60 -34.97 0.00
CA GLY A 394 -18.27 -34.57 0.47
C GLY A 394 -17.84 -33.14 0.09
N THR A 395 -18.34 -32.58 -1.01
CA THR A 395 -18.20 -31.16 -1.35
C THR A 395 -19.53 -30.44 -1.41
N PHE A 396 -19.59 -29.17 -1.03
CA PHE A 396 -20.80 -28.37 -1.08
C PHE A 396 -20.52 -26.88 -1.21
N LYS A 397 -21.46 -26.14 -1.82
CA LYS A 397 -21.39 -24.69 -1.95
C LYS A 397 -22.19 -24.02 -0.84
N VAL A 398 -21.63 -22.97 -0.28
CA VAL A 398 -22.33 -22.06 0.63
C VAL A 398 -22.22 -20.63 0.12
N GLY A 399 -23.34 -19.92 0.09
CA GLY A 399 -23.42 -18.49 -0.09
C GLY A 399 -23.97 -17.81 1.16
N VAL A 400 -23.50 -16.61 1.47
CA VAL A 400 -23.98 -15.81 2.61
C VAL A 400 -24.17 -14.37 2.16
N THR A 401 -25.35 -13.82 2.42
CA THR A 401 -25.61 -12.39 2.23
C THR A 401 -25.27 -11.66 3.53
N VAL A 402 -24.43 -10.62 3.46
CA VAL A 402 -24.07 -9.78 4.62
C VAL A 402 -24.44 -8.34 4.30
N GLN A 403 -25.02 -7.64 5.26
CA GLN A 403 -25.34 -6.22 5.18
C GLN A 403 -24.83 -5.47 6.42
N ASN A 404 -24.73 -4.14 6.34
CA ASN A 404 -24.26 -3.29 7.42
C ASN A 404 -25.29 -2.18 7.71
N ASP A 405 -25.86 -2.21 8.92
CA ASP A 405 -26.83 -1.23 9.42
C ASP A 405 -26.17 -0.17 10.34
N GLY A 406 -24.83 -0.22 10.45
CA GLY A 406 -24.02 0.75 11.18
C GLY A 406 -23.81 2.05 10.41
N VAL A 407 -22.90 2.90 10.90
CA VAL A 407 -22.52 4.14 10.22
C VAL A 407 -21.23 4.01 9.43
N ALA A 408 -20.38 3.04 9.71
CA ALA A 408 -19.09 2.87 9.02
C ALA A 408 -18.84 1.40 8.63
N PRO A 409 -17.99 1.13 7.63
CA PRO A 409 -17.56 -0.24 7.33
C PRO A 409 -16.68 -0.79 8.46
N PHE A 410 -16.39 -2.09 8.39
CA PHE A 410 -15.29 -2.68 9.16
C PHE A 410 -13.99 -2.44 8.37
N TYR A 411 -12.98 -1.83 8.98
CA TYR A 411 -11.79 -1.34 8.24
C TYR A 411 -10.69 -2.37 8.05
N TYR A 412 -10.70 -3.46 8.82
CA TYR A 412 -9.65 -4.48 8.77
C TYR A 412 -10.06 -5.68 7.91
N PRO A 413 -9.14 -6.30 7.15
CA PRO A 413 -9.43 -7.46 6.29
C PRO A 413 -9.53 -8.77 7.09
N TRP A 414 -10.31 -8.78 8.17
CA TRP A 414 -10.47 -9.97 9.00
C TRP A 414 -11.19 -11.07 8.23
N LYS A 415 -10.72 -12.31 8.43
CA LYS A 415 -11.18 -13.46 7.65
C LYS A 415 -12.51 -13.98 8.17
N PHE A 416 -13.46 -14.17 7.26
CA PHE A 416 -14.61 -15.03 7.52
C PHE A 416 -14.14 -16.49 7.59
N VAL A 417 -14.60 -17.19 8.62
CA VAL A 417 -14.35 -18.60 8.87
C VAL A 417 -15.68 -19.33 8.88
N ILE A 418 -15.79 -20.37 8.06
CA ILE A 418 -16.94 -21.28 8.06
C ILE A 418 -16.53 -22.55 8.79
N GLY A 419 -17.45 -23.20 9.49
CA GLY A 419 -17.16 -24.46 10.19
C GLY A 419 -18.35 -25.40 10.30
N LEU A 420 -18.05 -26.63 10.71
CA LEU A 420 -19.05 -27.65 11.06
C LEU A 420 -19.00 -27.90 12.56
N ARG A 421 -20.13 -27.72 13.22
CA ARG A 421 -20.32 -27.98 14.65
C ARG A 421 -21.12 -29.27 14.83
N ASN A 422 -20.59 -30.20 15.61
CA ASN A 422 -21.26 -31.47 15.90
C ASN A 422 -22.34 -31.28 16.99
N SER A 423 -23.10 -32.36 17.29
CA SER A 423 -24.15 -32.35 18.31
C SER A 423 -23.65 -32.08 19.74
N SER A 424 -22.36 -32.30 20.03
CA SER A 424 -21.73 -31.94 21.31
C SER A 424 -21.39 -30.45 21.44
N GLY A 425 -21.60 -29.66 20.37
CA GLY A 425 -21.26 -28.24 20.32
C GLY A 425 -19.83 -27.94 19.87
N SER A 426 -19.01 -28.96 19.60
CA SER A 426 -17.62 -28.79 19.15
C SER A 426 -17.55 -28.50 17.66
N VAL A 427 -16.75 -27.51 17.27
CA VAL A 427 -16.43 -27.24 15.85
C VAL A 427 -15.35 -28.23 15.40
N VAL A 428 -15.70 -29.15 14.51
CA VAL A 428 -14.84 -30.28 14.09
C VAL A 428 -14.09 -30.04 12.79
N LYS A 429 -14.50 -29.02 12.01
CA LYS A 429 -13.84 -28.62 10.76
C LYS A 429 -14.06 -27.14 10.54
N THR A 430 -13.06 -26.45 9.98
CA THR A 430 -13.17 -25.05 9.57
C THR A 430 -12.53 -24.82 8.20
N TRP A 431 -12.98 -23.77 7.53
CA TRP A 431 -12.42 -23.25 6.28
C TRP A 431 -12.31 -21.73 6.38
N ASP A 432 -11.12 -21.21 6.15
CA ASP A 432 -10.90 -19.77 5.97
C ASP A 432 -11.33 -19.40 4.55
N THR A 433 -11.93 -18.22 4.41
CA THR A 433 -12.39 -17.70 3.12
C THR A 433 -11.59 -16.47 2.70
N ASP A 434 -11.60 -16.16 1.41
CA ASP A 434 -11.02 -14.92 0.88
C ASP A 434 -12.05 -13.79 0.77
N TRP A 435 -13.13 -13.87 1.54
CA TRP A 435 -14.17 -12.86 1.58
C TRP A 435 -13.66 -11.61 2.30
N ASP A 436 -13.70 -10.47 1.62
CA ASP A 436 -13.26 -9.20 2.19
C ASP A 436 -14.43 -8.49 2.88
N ILE A 437 -14.41 -8.49 4.22
CA ILE A 437 -15.43 -7.85 5.04
C ILE A 437 -15.54 -6.34 4.83
N ARG A 438 -14.47 -5.68 4.36
CA ARG A 438 -14.41 -4.23 4.14
C ARG A 438 -15.33 -3.77 3.01
N THR A 439 -15.75 -4.69 2.15
CA THR A 439 -16.70 -4.39 1.07
C THR A 439 -18.13 -4.22 1.57
N VAL A 440 -18.44 -4.61 2.82
CA VAL A 440 -19.79 -4.49 3.40
C VAL A 440 -20.00 -3.08 3.97
N GLN A 441 -20.31 -2.16 3.06
CA GLN A 441 -20.56 -0.75 3.36
C GLN A 441 -21.95 -0.51 3.99
N PRO A 442 -22.13 0.55 4.80
CA PRO A 442 -23.43 0.92 5.39
C PRO A 442 -24.53 1.03 4.33
N LEU A 443 -25.68 0.37 4.53
CA LEU A 443 -26.76 0.38 3.56
C LEU A 443 -27.31 1.78 3.27
N LYS A 444 -27.34 2.62 4.31
CA LYS A 444 -27.79 4.01 4.25
C LYS A 444 -26.82 4.91 4.98
N ILE A 445 -26.71 6.14 4.51
CA ILE A 445 -25.91 7.20 5.14
C ILE A 445 -26.79 8.42 5.37
N ARG A 446 -26.51 9.19 6.41
CA ARG A 446 -27.16 10.48 6.62
C ARG A 446 -26.60 11.46 5.58
N ALA A 447 -27.49 12.22 4.94
CA ALA A 447 -27.03 13.25 3.99
C ALA A 447 -26.47 14.44 4.76
N PHE A 448 -25.33 14.96 4.32
CA PHE A 448 -24.94 16.31 4.68
C PHE A 448 -25.92 17.29 4.01
N PRO A 449 -26.53 18.23 4.76
CA PRO A 449 -27.38 19.25 4.15
C PRO A 449 -26.65 20.02 3.03
N ASP A 450 -25.34 20.22 3.19
CA ASP A 450 -24.44 20.92 2.28
C ASP A 450 -24.24 20.20 0.93
N TRP A 451 -24.61 18.92 0.81
CA TRP A 451 -24.56 18.17 -0.45
C TRP A 451 -25.64 18.57 -1.46
N ASN A 452 -26.67 19.30 -1.05
CA ASN A 452 -27.78 19.73 -1.91
C ASN A 452 -28.41 18.57 -2.72
N ALA A 453 -28.57 17.40 -2.12
CA ALA A 453 -28.94 16.14 -2.79
C ALA A 453 -30.41 16.04 -3.29
N GLY A 454 -31.09 17.17 -3.51
CA GLY A 454 -32.49 17.24 -3.95
C GLY A 454 -33.46 17.63 -2.84
N ALA A 455 -34.73 17.21 -2.93
CA ALA A 455 -35.77 17.51 -1.94
C ALA A 455 -35.52 16.80 -0.60
N ASP A 456 -34.53 17.32 0.13
CA ASP A 456 -34.14 17.08 1.52
C ASP A 456 -34.20 15.63 2.05
N PRO A 457 -33.51 14.67 1.41
CA PRO A 457 -33.42 13.33 1.98
C PRO A 457 -32.51 13.38 3.22
N THR A 458 -33.06 13.20 4.42
CA THR A 458 -32.25 13.00 5.65
C THR A 458 -31.28 11.80 5.50
N TYR A 459 -31.65 10.80 4.69
CA TYR A 459 -30.84 9.62 4.41
C TYR A 459 -30.76 9.33 2.91
N LEU A 460 -29.58 8.89 2.47
CA LEU A 460 -29.33 8.38 1.13
C LEU A 460 -29.06 6.87 1.17
N ASP A 461 -29.54 6.14 0.17
CA ASP A 461 -29.12 4.76 -0.07
C ASP A 461 -27.66 4.76 -0.54
N PHE A 462 -26.81 3.98 0.13
CA PHE A 462 -25.38 3.90 -0.17
C PHE A 462 -24.95 2.46 -0.39
N GLY A 463 -24.72 1.67 0.64
CA GLY A 463 -24.33 0.28 0.52
C GLY A 463 -25.38 -0.60 -0.16
N ARG A 464 -24.99 -1.85 -0.38
CA ARG A 464 -25.85 -2.94 -0.86
C ARG A 464 -25.52 -4.19 -0.04
N PRO A 465 -26.47 -5.12 0.15
CA PRO A 465 -26.14 -6.44 0.66
C PRO A 465 -25.09 -7.09 -0.23
N VAL A 466 -24.04 -7.63 0.38
CA VAL A 466 -22.92 -8.29 -0.32
C VAL A 466 -23.10 -9.79 -0.21
N ASN A 467 -23.07 -10.48 -1.35
CA ASN A 467 -23.16 -11.93 -1.39
C ASN A 467 -21.76 -12.52 -1.53
N PHE A 468 -21.36 -13.28 -0.53
CA PHE A 468 -20.15 -14.07 -0.58
C PHE A 468 -20.49 -15.53 -0.87
N SER A 469 -19.58 -16.26 -1.51
CA SER A 469 -19.75 -17.71 -1.70
C SER A 469 -18.42 -18.45 -1.70
N ALA A 470 -18.46 -19.73 -1.32
CA ALA A 470 -17.32 -20.62 -1.27
C ALA A 470 -17.76 -22.06 -1.57
N ASN A 471 -16.87 -22.83 -2.21
CA ASN A 471 -16.99 -24.28 -2.32
C ASN A 471 -16.17 -24.92 -1.21
N LEU A 472 -16.83 -25.74 -0.39
CA LEU A 472 -16.25 -26.38 0.79
C LEU A 472 -16.11 -27.87 0.57
N ASN A 473 -15.07 -28.45 1.16
CA ASN A 473 -14.81 -29.89 1.13
C ASN A 473 -14.78 -30.44 2.57
N ALA A 474 -15.75 -31.29 2.87
CA ALA A 474 -15.96 -32.00 4.13
C ALA A 474 -15.27 -33.37 4.17
N ALA A 475 -14.28 -33.63 3.31
CA ALA A 475 -13.41 -34.79 3.44
C ALA A 475 -12.83 -34.88 4.87
N GLY A 476 -12.90 -36.09 5.42
CA GLY A 476 -12.49 -36.42 6.78
C GLY A 476 -13.45 -36.02 7.89
N VAL A 477 -14.66 -35.58 7.55
CA VAL A 477 -15.74 -35.39 8.53
C VAL A 477 -16.59 -36.67 8.57
N PRO A 478 -16.74 -37.33 9.73
CA PRO A 478 -17.56 -38.54 9.86
C PRO A 478 -19.00 -38.31 9.40
N ALA A 479 -19.64 -39.33 8.80
CA ALA A 479 -21.06 -39.24 8.47
C ALA A 479 -21.90 -38.83 9.69
N GLY A 480 -22.80 -37.88 9.48
CA GLY A 480 -23.64 -37.36 10.55
C GLY A 480 -24.28 -36.03 10.20
N SER A 481 -25.10 -35.54 11.12
CA SER A 481 -25.67 -34.18 11.04
C SER A 481 -24.77 -33.21 11.78
N TYR A 482 -24.47 -32.09 11.14
CA TYR A 482 -23.67 -31.00 11.68
C TYR A 482 -24.41 -29.69 11.49
N GLN A 483 -24.19 -28.77 12.42
CA GLN A 483 -24.58 -27.38 12.22
C GLN A 483 -23.48 -26.67 11.43
N LEU A 484 -23.82 -26.12 10.27
CA LEU A 484 -22.98 -25.17 9.56
C LEU A 484 -22.94 -23.86 10.36
N VAL A 485 -21.74 -23.37 10.64
CA VAL A 485 -21.52 -22.15 11.43
C VAL A 485 -20.59 -21.19 10.69
N LEU A 486 -20.73 -19.89 10.93
CA LEU A 486 -19.86 -18.85 10.38
C LEU A 486 -19.46 -17.84 11.45
N ARG A 487 -18.23 -17.33 11.38
CA ARG A 487 -17.77 -16.18 12.18
C ARG A 487 -16.73 -15.35 11.43
N VAL A 488 -16.33 -14.22 12.01
CA VAL A 488 -15.14 -13.46 11.59
C VAL A 488 -14.07 -13.65 12.66
N ARG A 489 -12.85 -14.03 12.27
CA ARG A 489 -11.75 -14.28 13.22
C ARG A 489 -11.15 -12.96 13.69
N ASN A 490 -11.17 -12.71 15.00
CA ASN A 490 -10.42 -11.61 15.60
C ASN A 490 -8.95 -12.04 15.77
N PRO A 491 -7.96 -11.39 15.12
CA PRO A 491 -6.56 -11.74 15.24
C PRO A 491 -6.02 -11.73 16.68
N LEU A 492 -6.64 -10.96 17.59
CA LEU A 492 -6.29 -10.93 19.01
C LEU A 492 -6.51 -12.27 19.71
N GLU A 493 -7.36 -13.16 19.16
CA GLU A 493 -7.55 -14.52 19.67
C GLU A 493 -6.24 -15.34 19.70
N SER A 494 -5.22 -14.92 18.94
CA SER A 494 -3.89 -15.55 18.96
C SER A 494 -3.09 -15.25 20.24
N ILE A 495 -3.44 -14.18 20.98
CA ILE A 495 -2.75 -13.76 22.19
C ILE A 495 -3.39 -14.46 23.39
N THR A 496 -2.92 -15.68 23.66
CA THR A 496 -3.38 -16.49 24.79
C THR A 496 -2.63 -16.16 26.07
N GLN A 497 -3.17 -16.60 27.21
CA GLN A 497 -2.48 -16.53 28.50
C GLN A 497 -1.07 -17.14 28.44
N GLN A 498 -0.90 -18.26 27.72
CA GLN A 498 0.41 -18.90 27.56
C GLN A 498 1.38 -18.03 26.75
N VAL A 499 0.92 -17.44 25.64
CA VAL A 499 1.73 -16.51 24.83
C VAL A 499 2.26 -15.35 25.68
N LEU A 500 1.43 -14.82 26.56
CA LEU A 500 1.83 -13.76 27.50
C LEU A 500 2.85 -14.24 28.53
N ARG A 501 2.72 -15.48 29.04
CA ARG A 501 3.71 -16.05 29.98
C ARG A 501 5.06 -16.37 29.33
N ASP A 502 5.07 -16.64 28.03
CA ASP A 502 6.30 -16.96 27.28
C ASP A 502 7.07 -15.70 26.83
N ARG A 503 6.57 -14.49 27.13
CA ARG A 503 7.27 -13.23 26.84
C ARG A 503 8.63 -13.15 27.55
N PRO A 504 9.65 -12.51 26.94
CA PRO A 504 10.94 -12.27 27.58
C PRO A 504 10.78 -11.50 28.90
N ALA A 505 11.60 -11.83 29.90
CA ALA A 505 11.50 -11.26 31.25
C ALA A 505 11.54 -9.72 31.30
N SER A 506 12.21 -9.06 30.33
CA SER A 506 12.28 -7.59 30.23
C SER A 506 10.92 -6.95 29.94
N VAL A 507 10.07 -7.62 29.15
CA VAL A 507 8.77 -7.10 28.69
C VAL A 507 7.58 -7.84 29.30
N ARG A 508 7.80 -8.99 29.95
CA ARG A 508 6.75 -9.83 30.53
C ARG A 508 5.99 -9.11 31.64
N LEU A 509 4.66 -9.19 31.60
CA LEU A 509 3.79 -8.78 32.70
C LEU A 509 3.93 -9.70 33.92
N THR A 510 3.51 -9.24 35.10
CA THR A 510 3.47 -10.11 36.27
C THR A 510 2.39 -11.19 36.12
N ASP A 511 2.59 -12.35 36.73
CA ASP A 511 1.59 -13.42 36.66
C ASP A 511 0.24 -12.97 37.25
N TRP A 512 0.24 -12.05 38.22
CA TRP A 512 -0.99 -11.45 38.76
C TRP A 512 -1.81 -10.74 37.69
N ILE A 513 -1.20 -10.00 36.76
CA ILE A 513 -1.92 -9.37 35.64
C ILE A 513 -2.37 -10.47 34.66
N ILE A 514 -1.48 -11.38 34.27
CA ILE A 514 -1.76 -12.44 33.29
C ILE A 514 -2.90 -13.37 33.75
N ASP A 515 -3.05 -13.61 35.05
CA ASP A 515 -4.14 -14.42 35.63
C ASP A 515 -5.54 -13.81 35.42
N ARG A 516 -5.62 -12.54 35.05
CA ARG A 516 -6.87 -11.85 34.71
C ARG A 516 -7.26 -11.99 33.24
N TRP A 517 -6.53 -12.80 32.47
CA TRP A 517 -6.78 -12.95 31.04
C TRP A 517 -8.25 -13.27 30.73
N ARG A 518 -8.77 -12.61 29.69
CA ARG A 518 -10.12 -12.79 29.13
C ARG A 518 -9.98 -13.09 27.63
N PRO A 519 -10.87 -13.92 27.06
CA PRO A 519 -10.92 -14.09 25.61
C PRO A 519 -11.15 -12.76 24.89
N ALA A 520 -10.55 -12.61 23.72
CA ALA A 520 -10.80 -11.47 22.83
C ALA A 520 -12.30 -11.33 22.52
N TYR A 521 -12.79 -10.09 22.42
CA TYR A 521 -14.18 -9.86 22.01
C TYR A 521 -14.41 -10.41 20.59
N PRO A 522 -15.38 -11.33 20.40
CA PRO A 522 -15.73 -11.80 19.08
C PRO A 522 -16.49 -10.71 18.32
N LEU A 523 -16.23 -10.60 17.01
CA LEU A 523 -17.13 -9.85 16.13
C LEU A 523 -18.45 -10.61 16.05
N SER A 524 -19.51 -10.00 16.56
CA SER A 524 -20.85 -10.61 16.61
C SER A 524 -21.81 -9.92 15.66
N PHE A 525 -22.55 -10.70 14.88
CA PHE A 525 -23.58 -10.23 13.96
C PHE A 525 -24.91 -9.95 14.67
N ALA A 526 -25.73 -9.09 14.08
CA ALA A 526 -27.06 -8.72 14.56
C ALA A 526 -28.10 -9.81 14.24
N ASN A 527 -27.87 -11.01 14.74
CA ASN A 527 -28.58 -12.23 14.37
C ASN A 527 -29.10 -12.96 15.61
N ALA A 528 -30.36 -13.42 15.61
CA ALA A 528 -30.94 -14.15 16.75
C ALA A 528 -30.26 -15.50 17.04
N ASN A 529 -29.60 -16.07 16.03
CA ASN A 529 -28.81 -17.29 16.04
C ASN A 529 -27.31 -17.06 16.26
N GLN A 530 -26.91 -15.86 16.71
CA GLN A 530 -25.54 -15.54 17.12
C GLN A 530 -25.22 -16.19 18.49
N GLY A 531 -24.15 -16.99 18.54
CA GLY A 531 -23.60 -17.53 19.77
C GLY A 531 -22.67 -16.53 20.48
N SER A 532 -22.51 -16.69 21.80
CA SER A 532 -21.57 -15.91 22.62
C SER A 532 -20.10 -16.18 22.31
N ASP A 533 -19.82 -17.26 21.60
CA ASP A 533 -18.50 -17.68 21.10
C ASP A 533 -18.16 -17.08 19.72
N GLY A 534 -18.98 -16.15 19.23
CA GLY A 534 -18.80 -15.48 17.94
C GLY A 534 -19.35 -16.25 16.74
N TRP A 535 -19.82 -17.48 16.89
CA TRP A 535 -20.36 -18.27 15.78
C TRP A 535 -21.85 -18.01 15.54
N VAL A 536 -22.21 -17.69 14.30
CA VAL A 536 -23.60 -17.68 13.81
C VAL A 536 -23.94 -19.07 13.29
N GLY A 537 -25.03 -19.67 13.80
CA GLY A 537 -25.52 -20.96 13.32
C GLY A 537 -26.32 -20.84 12.03
N LEU A 538 -25.76 -21.21 10.88
CA LEU A 538 -26.41 -21.08 9.57
C LEU A 538 -27.48 -22.14 9.32
N GLY A 539 -27.37 -23.33 9.88
CA GLY A 539 -28.38 -24.38 9.73
C GLY A 539 -27.77 -25.77 9.69
N GLN A 540 -28.59 -26.79 9.47
CA GLN A 540 -28.13 -28.18 9.45
C GLN A 540 -27.61 -28.58 8.07
N ILE A 541 -26.52 -29.34 8.07
CA ILE A 541 -26.01 -30.06 6.91
C ILE A 541 -25.71 -31.50 7.34
N SER A 542 -26.12 -32.45 6.52
CA SER A 542 -25.66 -33.83 6.66
C SER A 542 -24.37 -33.99 5.88
N THR A 543 -23.45 -34.78 6.39
CA THR A 543 -22.36 -35.35 5.59
C THR A 543 -22.67 -36.83 5.42
N THR A 544 -22.58 -37.33 4.19
CA THR A 544 -22.81 -38.75 3.89
C THR A 544 -21.59 -39.61 4.12
N GLY A 545 -20.50 -39.03 4.64
CA GLY A 545 -19.17 -39.62 4.75
C GLY A 545 -19.24 -41.13 4.99
N THR A 546 -19.30 -41.91 3.91
CA THR A 546 -19.02 -43.33 4.01
C THR A 546 -17.54 -43.32 4.25
N CYS A 547 -17.19 -43.55 5.51
CA CYS A 547 -15.85 -43.92 5.88
C CYS A 547 -15.56 -45.30 5.24
N GLY A 548 -15.40 -45.33 3.92
CA GLY A 548 -15.00 -46.51 3.16
C GLY A 548 -13.51 -46.82 3.31
N GLY A 549 -12.84 -46.03 4.15
CA GLY A 549 -11.45 -46.08 4.55
C GLY A 549 -11.30 -45.37 5.89
N ASP A 550 -10.24 -44.60 6.05
CA ASP A 550 -9.89 -43.93 7.31
C ASP A 550 -10.55 -42.54 7.45
N CYS A 551 -11.25 -42.30 8.57
CA CYS A 551 -11.77 -40.96 8.96
C CYS A 551 -11.28 -40.52 10.34
N THR A 552 -10.27 -41.20 10.87
CA THR A 552 -9.69 -40.81 12.15
C THR A 552 -8.52 -39.90 11.83
N ALA A 553 -8.67 -38.61 12.15
CA ALA A 553 -7.54 -37.71 12.04
C ALA A 553 -6.33 -38.26 12.81
N PRO A 554 -5.10 -38.14 12.29
CA PRO A 554 -3.91 -38.55 13.02
C PRO A 554 -3.81 -37.86 14.38
N SER A 555 -3.05 -38.43 15.30
CA SER A 555 -2.71 -37.73 16.53
C SER A 555 -2.00 -36.40 16.22
N ALA A 556 -2.31 -35.36 16.98
CA ALA A 556 -1.64 -34.07 16.82
C ALA A 556 -0.12 -34.25 17.00
N PRO A 557 0.72 -33.63 16.16
CA PRO A 557 2.17 -33.66 16.35
C PRO A 557 2.54 -33.13 17.73
N ALA A 558 3.34 -33.90 18.46
CA ALA A 558 3.81 -33.55 19.81
C ALA A 558 5.28 -33.16 19.78
N GLY A 559 5.76 -32.47 20.82
CA GLY A 559 7.18 -32.15 20.99
C GLY A 559 7.74 -31.24 19.88
N LEU A 560 6.92 -30.37 19.29
CA LEU A 560 7.41 -29.38 18.34
C LEU A 560 8.46 -28.49 19.03
N ALA A 561 9.66 -28.48 18.49
CA ALA A 561 10.81 -27.77 19.02
C ALA A 561 11.62 -27.10 17.90
N VAL A 562 12.26 -25.99 18.24
CA VAL A 562 13.23 -25.32 17.38
C VAL A 562 14.59 -26.01 17.57
N THR A 563 15.18 -26.51 16.50
CA THR A 563 16.46 -27.24 16.54
C THR A 563 17.64 -26.39 16.11
N ALA A 564 17.44 -25.42 15.22
CA ALA A 564 18.46 -24.48 14.79
C ALA A 564 17.83 -23.17 14.31
N ARG A 565 18.62 -22.10 14.34
CA ARG A 565 18.25 -20.77 13.87
C ARG A 565 19.44 -20.20 13.11
N THR A 566 19.15 -19.53 11.99
CA THR A 566 20.06 -18.60 11.33
C THR A 566 19.36 -17.23 11.25
N ASP A 567 19.98 -16.26 10.59
CA ASP A 567 19.38 -14.96 10.31
C ASP A 567 18.20 -15.07 9.32
N THR A 568 18.20 -16.10 8.47
CA THR A 568 17.21 -16.27 7.40
C THR A 568 16.45 -17.59 7.45
N SER A 569 16.65 -18.40 8.49
CA SER A 569 15.97 -19.69 8.63
C SER A 569 15.73 -20.14 10.07
N VAL A 570 14.69 -20.97 10.24
CA VAL A 570 14.36 -21.67 11.48
C VAL A 570 14.17 -23.14 11.15
N SER A 571 14.94 -24.00 11.82
CA SER A 571 14.78 -25.46 11.74
C SER A 571 13.91 -25.95 12.89
N LEU A 572 12.95 -26.81 12.56
CA LEU A 572 11.97 -27.39 13.47
C LEU A 572 12.08 -28.91 13.48
N SER A 573 11.78 -29.52 14.61
CA SER A 573 11.53 -30.96 14.74
C SER A 573 10.31 -31.23 15.59
N TRP A 574 9.64 -32.35 15.36
CA TRP A 574 8.55 -32.84 16.20
C TRP A 574 8.60 -34.37 16.31
N SER A 575 7.78 -34.93 17.18
CA SER A 575 7.58 -36.38 17.28
C SER A 575 6.60 -36.86 16.22
N ALA A 576 6.82 -38.07 15.70
CA ALA A 576 5.91 -38.68 14.72
C ALA A 576 4.49 -38.83 15.32
N SER A 577 3.50 -38.42 14.56
CA SER A 577 2.09 -38.72 14.81
C SER A 577 1.82 -40.20 14.57
N ALA A 578 0.70 -40.68 15.08
CA ALA A 578 0.15 -41.99 14.77
C ALA A 578 -1.19 -41.80 14.07
N ASP A 579 -1.43 -42.59 13.04
CA ASP A 579 -2.76 -42.75 12.46
C ASP A 579 -3.37 -44.07 12.98
N SER A 580 -4.49 -43.97 13.67
CA SER A 580 -5.25 -45.11 14.19
C SER A 580 -6.43 -45.51 13.29
N GLY A 581 -6.76 -44.73 12.26
CA GLY A 581 -7.83 -45.07 11.34
C GLY A 581 -7.37 -45.87 10.11
N GLY A 582 -6.06 -46.01 9.91
CA GLY A 582 -5.46 -47.11 9.16
C GLY A 582 -5.11 -46.79 7.70
N SER A 583 -5.27 -45.54 7.24
CA SER A 583 -4.76 -45.13 5.92
C SER A 583 -3.27 -44.82 5.94
N GLY A 584 -2.68 -44.67 7.12
CA GLY A 584 -1.29 -44.30 7.32
C GLY A 584 -1.05 -42.80 7.11
N LEU A 585 0.04 -42.30 7.69
CA LEU A 585 0.42 -40.89 7.57
C LEU A 585 0.89 -40.54 6.16
N ARG A 586 0.36 -39.44 5.63
CA ARG A 586 0.82 -38.81 4.39
C ARG A 586 1.93 -37.80 4.67
N GLY A 587 1.90 -37.11 5.81
CA GLY A 587 2.93 -36.17 6.23
C GLY A 587 2.42 -35.08 7.16
N TYR A 588 3.07 -33.92 7.14
CA TYR A 588 2.79 -32.80 8.03
C TYR A 588 2.71 -31.47 7.30
N HIS A 589 1.78 -30.62 7.71
CA HIS A 589 1.74 -29.23 7.28
C HIS A 589 2.30 -28.33 8.39
N VAL A 590 3.32 -27.55 8.02
CA VAL A 590 3.89 -26.53 8.89
C VAL A 590 3.20 -25.19 8.62
N HIS A 591 2.82 -24.50 9.69
CA HIS A 591 2.24 -23.17 9.67
C HIS A 591 3.18 -22.19 10.36
N ARG A 592 3.59 -21.14 9.64
CA ARG A 592 4.31 -19.98 10.17
C ARG A 592 3.29 -18.89 10.48
N SER A 593 3.15 -18.59 11.75
CA SER A 593 2.33 -17.55 12.34
C SER A 593 0.90 -17.54 11.78
N GLY A 594 0.30 -18.74 11.73
CA GLY A 594 -1.05 -18.98 11.25
C GLY A 594 -1.16 -19.28 9.75
N THR A 595 -0.14 -18.99 8.94
CA THR A 595 -0.13 -19.26 7.51
C THR A 595 0.61 -20.56 7.20
N LYS A 596 -0.01 -21.43 6.40
CA LYS A 596 0.64 -22.66 5.91
C LYS A 596 1.82 -22.32 5.00
N VAL A 597 3.04 -22.73 5.38
CA VAL A 597 4.28 -22.50 4.60
C VAL A 597 4.70 -23.70 3.76
N THR A 598 4.02 -24.83 3.93
CA THR A 598 4.27 -26.06 3.18
C THR A 598 3.23 -26.23 2.08
N ALA A 599 3.68 -26.17 0.82
CA ALA A 599 2.81 -26.40 -0.33
C ALA A 599 2.34 -27.87 -0.40
N THR A 600 3.23 -28.80 -0.06
CA THR A 600 2.99 -30.24 0.05
C THR A 600 3.30 -30.74 1.46
N PRO A 601 2.63 -31.79 1.97
CA PRO A 601 2.95 -32.36 3.27
C PRO A 601 4.42 -32.81 3.35
N VAL A 602 5.08 -32.46 4.45
CA VAL A 602 6.44 -32.92 4.78
C VAL A 602 6.34 -34.36 5.26
N THR A 603 7.07 -35.30 4.66
CA THR A 603 6.98 -36.73 5.01
C THR A 603 7.81 -37.10 6.24
N GLY A 604 8.83 -36.29 6.57
CA GLY A 604 9.64 -36.43 7.78
C GLY A 604 9.08 -35.63 8.96
N THR A 605 9.74 -35.76 10.11
CA THR A 605 9.37 -35.05 11.36
C THR A 605 10.26 -33.84 11.64
N SER A 606 10.75 -33.21 10.57
CA SER A 606 11.53 -31.98 10.64
C SER A 606 11.28 -31.12 9.41
N PHE A 607 11.44 -29.82 9.57
CA PHE A 607 11.29 -28.86 8.49
C PHE A 607 12.16 -27.64 8.75
N THR A 608 12.81 -27.12 7.71
CA THR A 608 13.54 -25.86 7.77
C THR A 608 12.78 -24.81 6.99
N ASP A 609 12.26 -23.83 7.70
CA ASP A 609 11.65 -22.66 7.10
C ASP A 609 12.75 -21.66 6.73
N THR A 610 12.76 -21.17 5.50
CA THR A 610 13.84 -20.34 4.92
C THR A 610 13.28 -19.05 4.33
N GLY A 611 14.15 -18.08 4.03
CA GLY A 611 13.73 -16.77 3.53
C GLY A 611 13.06 -15.91 4.63
N LEU A 612 13.45 -16.15 5.89
CA LEU A 612 13.00 -15.39 7.04
C LEU A 612 13.81 -14.11 7.18
N THR A 613 13.24 -13.13 7.87
CA THR A 613 13.89 -11.87 8.22
C THR A 613 14.75 -12.07 9.46
N ALA A 614 15.95 -11.50 9.48
CA ALA A 614 16.86 -11.55 10.63
C ALA A 614 16.28 -10.86 11.87
N GLY A 615 16.63 -11.38 13.06
CA GLY A 615 16.16 -10.85 14.35
C GLY A 615 14.65 -10.90 14.59
N ARG A 616 13.88 -11.60 13.75
CA ARG A 616 12.41 -11.60 13.79
C ARG A 616 11.87 -12.88 14.42
N THR A 617 10.89 -12.71 15.31
CA THR A 617 10.20 -13.82 15.96
C THR A 617 9.03 -14.31 15.12
N TYR A 618 9.04 -15.60 14.82
CA TYR A 618 7.98 -16.33 14.14
C TYR A 618 7.37 -17.35 15.09
N GLN A 619 6.08 -17.62 14.96
CA GLN A 619 5.41 -18.68 15.71
C GLN A 619 5.16 -19.86 14.77
N TYR A 620 5.43 -21.09 15.21
CA TYR A 620 5.24 -22.28 14.39
C TYR A 620 4.26 -23.23 15.04
N THR A 621 3.37 -23.80 14.23
CA THR A 621 2.52 -24.95 14.59
C THR A 621 2.58 -25.98 13.47
N VAL A 622 2.38 -27.24 13.81
CA VAL A 622 2.39 -28.34 12.85
C VAL A 622 1.13 -29.18 13.02
N GLU A 623 0.51 -29.56 11.92
CA GLU A 623 -0.60 -30.53 11.88
C GLU A 623 -0.19 -31.73 11.02
N ALA A 624 -0.65 -32.91 11.39
CA ALA A 624 -0.46 -34.13 10.63
C ALA A 624 -1.61 -34.34 9.65
N VAL A 625 -1.30 -34.96 8.51
CA VAL A 625 -2.28 -35.37 7.50
C VAL A 625 -2.06 -36.83 7.12
N ASP A 626 -3.12 -37.62 7.05
CA ASP A 626 -3.07 -39.00 6.59
C ASP A 626 -3.34 -39.15 5.07
N ASN A 627 -3.26 -40.38 4.58
CA ASN A 627 -3.49 -40.69 3.17
C ASN A 627 -4.97 -40.58 2.77
N ALA A 628 -5.91 -40.61 3.73
CA ALA A 628 -7.31 -40.31 3.50
C ALA A 628 -7.61 -38.79 3.47
N GLY A 629 -6.65 -37.94 3.84
CA GLY A 629 -6.77 -36.50 3.86
C GLY A 629 -7.36 -35.92 5.15
N ASN A 630 -7.49 -36.72 6.21
CA ASN A 630 -7.85 -36.21 7.53
C ASN A 630 -6.67 -35.41 8.10
N VAL A 631 -6.98 -34.31 8.78
CA VAL A 631 -5.98 -33.39 9.34
C VAL A 631 -6.16 -33.35 10.85
N SER A 632 -5.07 -33.52 11.59
CA SER A 632 -5.07 -33.48 13.06
C SER A 632 -5.36 -32.07 13.59
N ALA A 633 -5.62 -31.96 14.90
CA ALA A 633 -5.40 -30.69 15.58
C ALA A 633 -3.93 -30.24 15.41
N ARG A 634 -3.70 -28.93 15.46
CA ARG A 634 -2.34 -28.37 15.45
C ARG A 634 -1.62 -28.69 16.76
N SER A 635 -0.30 -28.83 16.67
CA SER A 635 0.59 -28.91 17.83
C SER A 635 0.47 -27.66 18.72
N ALA A 636 0.99 -27.76 19.94
CA ALA A 636 1.35 -26.55 20.69
C ALA A 636 2.28 -25.67 19.83
N ALA A 637 2.09 -24.36 19.94
CA ALA A 637 2.89 -23.41 19.19
C ALA A 637 4.30 -23.28 19.80
N VAL A 638 5.31 -23.10 18.96
CA VAL A 638 6.67 -22.74 19.39
C VAL A 638 7.08 -21.42 18.75
N SER A 639 7.72 -20.54 19.52
CA SER A 639 8.23 -19.27 19.00
C SER A 639 9.73 -19.37 18.67
N ALA A 640 10.11 -18.88 17.50
CA ALA A 640 11.48 -18.88 17.00
C ALA A 640 11.89 -17.49 16.49
N THR A 641 12.83 -16.85 17.16
CA THR A 641 13.52 -15.65 16.68
C THR A 641 14.72 -16.04 15.83
N THR A 642 14.76 -15.66 14.56
CA THR A 642 15.99 -15.77 13.75
C THR A 642 17.15 -15.07 14.44
N THR A 643 18.39 -15.53 14.21
CA THR A 643 19.56 -14.87 14.80
C THR A 643 19.69 -13.44 14.25
N GLY A 644 20.33 -12.54 15.02
CA GLY A 644 20.75 -11.25 14.48
C GLY A 644 21.75 -11.44 13.34
N CYS A 645 21.82 -10.49 12.41
CA CYS A 645 22.76 -10.54 11.29
C CYS A 645 24.21 -10.37 11.79
N SER A 646 25.14 -11.17 11.24
CA SER A 646 26.57 -11.16 11.59
C SER A 646 27.48 -10.60 10.49
N GLY A 647 26.88 -10.07 9.41
CA GLY A 647 27.54 -9.41 8.29
C GLY A 647 26.76 -8.17 7.83
N ASP A 648 26.89 -7.81 6.55
CA ASP A 648 26.09 -6.75 5.93
C ASP A 648 24.72 -7.30 5.50
N CYS A 649 23.68 -6.83 6.18
CA CYS A 649 22.27 -7.08 5.85
C CYS A 649 21.52 -5.78 5.56
N ALA A 650 22.21 -4.63 5.52
CA ALA A 650 21.57 -3.40 5.10
C ALA A 650 21.43 -3.48 3.59
N ALA A 651 20.20 -3.28 3.10
CA ALA A 651 20.05 -3.07 1.67
C ALA A 651 20.50 -1.64 1.35
N PRO A 652 21.11 -1.41 0.17
CA PRO A 652 21.40 -0.06 -0.27
C PRO A 652 20.14 0.81 -0.31
N THR A 653 20.30 2.12 -0.20
CA THR A 653 19.19 3.06 -0.41
C THR A 653 18.67 2.99 -1.84
N ALA A 654 17.38 3.27 -2.04
CA ALA A 654 16.78 3.25 -3.37
C ALA A 654 17.37 4.37 -4.24
N PRO A 655 17.85 4.09 -5.46
CA PRO A 655 18.30 5.12 -6.39
C PRO A 655 17.16 6.04 -6.81
N THR A 656 17.44 7.33 -7.05
CA THR A 656 16.45 8.24 -7.66
C THR A 656 16.69 8.32 -9.16
N LEU A 657 15.78 7.74 -9.94
CA LEU A 657 15.84 7.63 -11.40
C LEU A 657 15.30 8.87 -12.11
N THR A 658 15.96 9.26 -13.19
CA THR A 658 15.54 10.30 -14.14
C THR A 658 15.77 9.82 -15.58
N SER A 659 14.98 10.33 -16.52
CA SER A 659 15.23 10.16 -17.96
C SER A 659 16.04 11.36 -18.45
N THR A 660 17.20 11.11 -19.07
CA THR A 660 18.10 12.15 -19.57
C THR A 660 17.93 12.42 -21.07
N GLY A 661 17.29 11.53 -21.82
CA GLY A 661 16.99 11.72 -23.23
C GLY A 661 16.15 10.60 -23.80
N ARG A 662 15.53 10.83 -24.97
CA ARG A 662 14.76 9.84 -25.71
C ARG A 662 14.85 10.10 -27.21
N THR A 663 14.69 9.06 -28.01
CA THR A 663 14.50 9.13 -29.47
C THR A 663 13.27 8.31 -29.86
N ALA A 664 13.06 8.06 -31.15
CA ALA A 664 12.04 7.13 -31.62
C ALA A 664 12.27 5.68 -31.14
N THR A 665 13.52 5.28 -30.90
CA THR A 665 13.88 3.88 -30.60
C THR A 665 14.75 3.70 -29.35
N THR A 666 15.05 4.78 -28.62
CA THR A 666 15.89 4.70 -27.42
C THR A 666 15.37 5.58 -26.28
N VAL A 667 15.69 5.18 -25.04
CA VAL A 667 15.50 5.98 -23.82
C VAL A 667 16.78 5.94 -23.00
N SER A 668 17.35 7.11 -22.68
CA SER A 668 18.53 7.24 -21.83
C SER A 668 18.12 7.59 -20.40
N LEU A 669 18.66 6.84 -19.44
CA LEU A 669 18.35 6.91 -18.03
C LEU A 669 19.60 7.26 -17.21
N SER A 670 19.41 8.02 -16.15
CA SER A 670 20.43 8.31 -15.13
C SER A 670 19.79 8.33 -13.75
N TRP A 671 20.52 7.89 -12.74
CA TRP A 671 20.05 7.95 -11.35
C TRP A 671 21.09 8.51 -10.40
N SER A 672 20.65 8.99 -9.24
CA SER A 672 21.55 9.25 -8.12
C SER A 672 22.15 7.92 -7.64
N GLY A 673 23.46 7.92 -7.32
CA GLY A 673 24.09 6.79 -6.65
C GLY A 673 23.33 6.42 -5.37
N ALA A 674 23.43 5.15 -4.98
CA ALA A 674 22.83 4.66 -3.74
C ALA A 674 23.90 4.62 -2.66
N THR A 675 23.48 4.72 -1.40
CA THR A 675 24.35 4.63 -0.23
C THR A 675 24.07 3.33 0.50
N ASP A 676 25.10 2.76 1.07
CA ASP A 676 25.04 1.51 1.81
C ASP A 676 26.13 1.53 2.89
N ASP A 677 25.96 0.73 3.94
CA ASP A 677 26.90 0.73 5.08
C ASP A 677 28.22 0.00 4.76
N VAL A 678 28.21 -0.97 3.82
CA VAL A 678 29.41 -1.68 3.34
C VAL A 678 29.71 -1.41 1.86
N GLY A 679 28.73 -0.89 1.12
CA GLY A 679 28.92 -0.22 -0.16
C GLY A 679 28.18 -0.86 -1.33
N VAL A 680 27.76 -0.02 -2.26
CA VAL A 680 27.01 -0.43 -3.45
C VAL A 680 27.97 -0.95 -4.53
N THR A 681 27.68 -2.14 -5.08
CA THR A 681 28.48 -2.79 -6.12
C THR A 681 27.84 -2.75 -7.52
N GLY A 682 26.55 -2.44 -7.63
CA GLY A 682 25.89 -2.24 -8.92
C GLY A 682 24.40 -1.96 -8.83
N TYR A 683 23.72 -2.03 -9.98
CA TYR A 683 22.31 -1.71 -10.12
C TYR A 683 21.58 -2.74 -11.01
N GLU A 684 20.26 -2.82 -10.87
CA GLU A 684 19.36 -3.57 -11.74
C GLU A 684 18.32 -2.62 -12.33
N VAL A 685 18.25 -2.53 -13.66
CA VAL A 685 17.30 -1.66 -14.38
C VAL A 685 16.16 -2.50 -14.91
N TYR A 686 14.92 -2.07 -14.63
CA TYR A 686 13.69 -2.75 -15.04
C TYR A 686 12.89 -1.88 -16.00
N ARG A 687 12.37 -2.50 -17.06
CA ARG A 687 11.33 -1.96 -17.95
C ARG A 687 10.03 -2.72 -17.67
N GLY A 688 9.07 -2.08 -17.02
CA GLY A 688 7.94 -2.77 -16.41
C GLY A 688 8.42 -3.77 -15.35
N SER A 689 8.04 -5.05 -15.50
CA SER A 689 8.51 -6.14 -14.64
C SER A 689 9.76 -6.87 -15.17
N THR A 690 10.25 -6.51 -16.37
CA THR A 690 11.37 -7.20 -17.01
C THR A 690 12.69 -6.49 -16.69
N ARG A 691 13.67 -7.20 -16.12
CA ARG A 691 15.03 -6.68 -15.93
C ARG A 691 15.73 -6.58 -17.28
N VAL A 692 16.07 -5.37 -17.71
CA VAL A 692 16.69 -5.09 -19.01
C VAL A 692 18.21 -4.92 -18.92
N ALA A 693 18.76 -4.56 -17.76
CA ALA A 693 20.20 -4.42 -17.56
C ALA A 693 20.66 -4.54 -16.10
N THR A 694 21.97 -4.77 -15.91
CA THR A 694 22.64 -4.77 -14.59
C THR A 694 23.95 -3.97 -14.61
N PRO A 695 23.90 -2.63 -14.75
CA PRO A 695 25.12 -1.80 -14.83
C PRO A 695 25.78 -1.62 -13.46
N THR A 696 27.10 -1.39 -13.45
CA THR A 696 27.86 -1.00 -12.25
C THR A 696 27.89 0.53 -12.06
N GLY A 697 27.67 1.30 -13.13
CA GLY A 697 27.55 2.76 -13.10
C GLY A 697 26.11 3.26 -12.93
N THR A 698 25.93 4.57 -12.83
CA THR A 698 24.65 5.22 -12.52
C THR A 698 23.84 5.70 -13.75
N SER A 699 24.05 5.06 -14.90
CA SER A 699 23.36 5.40 -16.15
C SER A 699 23.17 4.17 -17.05
N TYR A 700 22.13 4.18 -17.87
CA TYR A 700 21.85 3.13 -18.85
C TYR A 700 20.99 3.68 -20.00
N THR A 701 21.25 3.25 -21.24
CA THR A 701 20.40 3.56 -22.40
C THR A 701 19.71 2.29 -22.88
N ASP A 702 18.39 2.30 -22.86
CA ASP A 702 17.57 1.22 -23.39
C ASP A 702 17.30 1.45 -24.88
N GLU A 703 17.57 0.45 -25.70
CA GLU A 703 17.53 0.50 -27.16
C GLU A 703 16.49 -0.45 -27.75
N GLY A 704 16.19 -0.32 -29.04
CA GLY A 704 15.24 -1.20 -29.75
C GLY A 704 13.78 -0.99 -29.34
N LEU A 705 13.45 0.22 -28.89
CA LEU A 705 12.10 0.59 -28.48
C LEU A 705 11.23 0.94 -29.69
N THR A 706 9.92 0.78 -29.54
CA THR A 706 8.95 1.15 -30.56
C THR A 706 8.67 2.65 -30.49
N PRO A 707 8.58 3.38 -31.63
CA PRO A 707 8.21 4.79 -31.65
C PRO A 707 6.84 5.05 -31.03
N SER A 708 6.65 6.27 -30.50
CA SER A 708 5.37 6.71 -29.88
C SER A 708 4.81 5.76 -28.81
N THR A 709 5.67 5.01 -28.12
CA THR A 709 5.29 3.98 -27.15
C THR A 709 5.73 4.38 -25.75
N SER A 710 4.83 4.20 -24.78
CA SER A 710 5.08 4.51 -23.37
C SER A 710 5.80 3.34 -22.69
N TYR A 711 6.93 3.62 -22.04
CA TYR A 711 7.70 2.67 -21.24
C TYR A 711 7.90 3.20 -19.82
N ALA A 712 7.76 2.33 -18.83
CA ALA A 712 7.99 2.65 -17.42
C ALA A 712 9.26 1.96 -16.93
N TYR A 713 10.16 2.72 -16.30
CA TYR A 713 11.44 2.24 -15.80
C TYR A 713 11.56 2.39 -14.29
N THR A 714 12.22 1.42 -13.64
CA THR A 714 12.66 1.50 -12.24
C THR A 714 14.09 0.96 -12.11
N VAL A 715 14.81 1.37 -11.06
CA VAL A 715 16.17 0.88 -10.76
C VAL A 715 16.27 0.43 -9.32
N LYS A 716 17.00 -0.66 -9.06
CA LYS A 716 17.42 -1.10 -7.72
C LYS A 716 18.93 -1.06 -7.61
N ALA A 717 19.46 -0.71 -6.44
CA ALA A 717 20.87 -0.84 -6.12
C ALA A 717 21.16 -2.21 -5.48
N LYS A 718 22.40 -2.67 -5.59
CA LYS A 718 22.89 -3.94 -5.08
C LYS A 718 24.24 -3.75 -4.38
N ASP A 719 24.42 -4.33 -3.20
CA ASP A 719 25.71 -4.34 -2.48
C ASP A 719 26.56 -5.61 -2.78
N ALA A 720 27.65 -5.79 -2.04
CA ALA A 720 28.56 -6.95 -2.18
C ALA A 720 27.99 -8.23 -1.54
N ALA A 721 27.14 -8.12 -0.52
CA ALA A 721 26.45 -9.24 0.13
C ALA A 721 25.27 -9.77 -0.72
N GLY A 722 24.85 -9.01 -1.73
CA GLY A 722 23.77 -9.32 -2.64
C GLY A 722 22.42 -8.76 -2.20
N ASN A 723 22.34 -7.88 -1.19
CA ASN A 723 21.08 -7.26 -0.82
C ASN A 723 20.68 -6.25 -1.91
N LEU A 724 19.38 -6.13 -2.15
CA LEU A 724 18.80 -5.22 -3.15
C LEU A 724 18.01 -4.14 -2.45
N SER A 725 18.21 -2.89 -2.87
CA SER A 725 17.39 -1.77 -2.41
C SER A 725 15.91 -2.00 -2.74
N PRO A 726 14.98 -1.30 -2.05
CA PRO A 726 13.66 -1.03 -2.60
C PRO A 726 13.77 -0.47 -4.03
N SER A 727 12.75 -0.68 -4.86
CA SER A 727 12.71 -0.03 -6.18
C SER A 727 12.76 1.48 -6.02
N GLY A 728 13.63 2.14 -6.80
CA GLY A 728 13.59 3.58 -6.97
C GLY A 728 12.27 4.06 -7.56
N ASN A 729 12.12 5.39 -7.70
CA ASN A 729 10.95 5.97 -8.34
C ASN A 729 10.77 5.45 -9.77
N THR A 730 9.51 5.33 -10.18
CA THR A 730 9.17 4.98 -11.56
C THR A 730 9.27 6.20 -12.47
N VAL A 731 9.97 6.07 -13.59
CA VAL A 731 10.01 7.08 -14.65
C VAL A 731 9.32 6.52 -15.89
N THR A 732 8.23 7.18 -16.31
CA THR A 732 7.51 6.84 -17.54
C THR A 732 7.97 7.76 -18.67
N VAL A 733 8.43 7.17 -19.78
CA VAL A 733 8.91 7.87 -20.96
C VAL A 733 8.18 7.36 -22.19
N VAL A 734 7.58 8.26 -22.97
CA VAL A 734 7.04 7.95 -24.30
C VAL A 734 8.14 8.20 -25.32
N THR A 735 8.54 7.20 -26.10
CA THR A 735 9.50 7.39 -27.21
C THR A 735 8.95 8.38 -28.23
N GLU A 736 9.84 9.06 -28.93
CA GLU A 736 9.43 10.04 -29.93
C GLU A 736 8.66 9.36 -31.07
N ALA A 737 7.82 10.11 -31.77
CA ALA A 737 7.37 9.67 -33.08
C ALA A 737 8.59 9.57 -33.99
N ASN A 738 8.58 8.60 -34.91
CA ASN A 738 9.59 8.55 -35.95
C ASN A 738 9.59 9.93 -36.66
N PRO A 739 10.70 10.68 -36.68
CA PRO A 739 10.68 12.03 -37.26
C PRO A 739 10.42 11.91 -38.77
N GLY A 740 9.16 12.04 -39.17
CA GLY A 740 8.77 12.19 -40.56
C GLY A 740 9.43 13.45 -41.13
N GLY A 741 10.43 13.27 -41.99
CA GLY A 741 11.21 14.37 -42.56
C GLY A 741 11.69 14.08 -43.99
N SER A 742 10.80 14.30 -44.97
CA SER A 742 11.01 14.64 -46.40
C SER A 742 12.02 13.90 -47.31
N GLY A 743 12.74 12.89 -46.85
CA GLY A 743 13.60 12.05 -47.71
C GLY A 743 12.83 10.95 -48.44
N LEU A 744 13.26 10.62 -49.66
CA LEU A 744 12.89 9.37 -50.34
C LEU A 744 13.72 8.24 -49.73
N VAL A 745 13.14 7.45 -48.84
CA VAL A 745 13.80 6.27 -48.25
C VAL A 745 14.04 5.24 -49.35
N LEU A 746 15.24 4.67 -49.38
CA LEU A 746 15.63 3.61 -50.29
C LEU A 746 15.43 2.23 -49.65
N ASP A 747 15.75 2.11 -48.36
CA ASP A 747 15.45 0.97 -47.49
C ASP A 747 15.70 1.36 -46.02
N ASP A 748 14.86 0.86 -45.12
CA ASP A 748 14.93 1.03 -43.67
C ASP A 748 15.03 -0.30 -42.90
N PHE A 749 15.09 -1.44 -43.63
CA PHE A 749 15.35 -2.80 -43.14
C PHE A 749 14.48 -3.30 -41.96
N ASP A 750 13.41 -2.59 -41.60
CA ASP A 750 12.53 -2.90 -40.47
C ASP A 750 11.46 -3.95 -40.78
N GLY A 751 11.36 -4.33 -42.06
CA GLY A 751 10.47 -5.36 -42.56
C GLY A 751 9.04 -4.89 -42.83
N THR A 752 8.78 -3.57 -42.86
CA THR A 752 7.44 -3.03 -43.07
C THR A 752 7.32 -2.11 -44.30
N PRO A 753 6.50 -2.49 -45.31
CA PRO A 753 5.75 -3.74 -45.43
C PRO A 753 6.58 -4.91 -45.96
N ALA A 754 6.24 -6.12 -45.49
CA ALA A 754 6.83 -7.39 -45.91
C ALA A 754 6.71 -7.64 -47.43
N TYR A 755 7.79 -8.17 -48.00
CA TYR A 755 8.00 -8.50 -49.42
C TYR A 755 6.80 -9.21 -50.10
N PRO A 756 6.06 -8.57 -51.02
CA PRO A 756 5.11 -9.23 -51.91
C PRO A 756 5.63 -9.28 -53.35
N SER A 757 5.39 -10.41 -54.01
CA SER A 757 5.68 -10.64 -55.42
C SER A 757 4.92 -9.65 -56.32
N GLY A 758 5.58 -8.56 -56.74
CA GLY A 758 5.13 -7.68 -57.82
C GLY A 758 5.14 -6.17 -57.54
N ALA A 759 6.32 -5.57 -57.29
CA ALA A 759 6.71 -4.14 -57.43
C ALA A 759 5.63 -3.08 -57.10
N LYS A 760 5.72 -2.29 -56.02
CA LYS A 760 6.77 -1.30 -55.64
C LYS A 760 6.81 -1.22 -54.10
N ASN A 761 7.87 -1.41 -53.33
CA ASN A 761 9.23 -0.83 -53.28
C ASN A 761 9.28 0.70 -53.10
N ASP A 762 9.81 1.13 -51.95
CA ASP A 762 10.54 2.39 -51.81
C ASP A 762 11.98 2.21 -52.34
N LEU A 763 12.05 1.63 -53.54
CA LEU A 763 13.15 1.75 -54.50
C LEU A 763 14.42 0.91 -54.37
N GLY A 764 14.25 -0.39 -54.18
CA GLY A 764 14.88 -1.29 -55.15
C GLY A 764 14.76 -2.75 -54.81
N ARG A 765 14.73 -3.58 -55.85
CA ARG A 765 14.86 -5.02 -55.69
C ARG A 765 16.34 -5.27 -55.43
N TRP A 766 16.71 -5.66 -54.21
CA TRP A 766 18.07 -6.11 -53.94
C TRP A 766 18.35 -7.34 -54.81
N THR A 767 19.29 -7.19 -55.74
CA THR A 767 19.72 -8.27 -56.61
C THR A 767 21.16 -8.58 -56.28
N GLY A 768 21.40 -9.73 -55.66
CA GLY A 768 22.74 -10.31 -55.51
C GLY A 768 23.59 -9.67 -54.43
N GLY A 769 23.94 -10.44 -53.41
CA GLY A 769 25.28 -10.33 -52.87
C GLY A 769 25.91 -11.71 -52.90
N ASN A 770 27.23 -11.73 -52.87
CA ASN A 770 28.01 -12.96 -52.86
C ASN A 770 29.13 -12.80 -51.85
N CYS A 771 29.48 -13.89 -51.17
CA CYS A 771 30.61 -13.97 -50.24
C CYS A 771 30.48 -13.23 -48.88
N PHE A 772 29.33 -12.66 -48.51
CA PHE A 772 29.11 -12.23 -47.10
C PHE A 772 28.96 -13.43 -46.17
N LEU A 773 29.59 -13.37 -45.00
CA LEU A 773 29.72 -14.49 -44.07
C LEU A 773 28.43 -14.84 -43.30
N ASP A 774 27.41 -13.96 -43.31
CA ASP A 774 26.24 -14.04 -42.42
C ASP A 774 24.88 -14.30 -43.10
N GLY A 775 24.82 -14.76 -44.36
CA GLY A 775 23.48 -14.98 -44.97
C GLY A 775 23.41 -15.55 -46.38
N GLY A 776 24.41 -16.29 -46.86
CA GLY A 776 24.32 -16.96 -48.17
C GLY A 776 24.29 -16.02 -49.38
N GLY A 777 24.73 -14.78 -49.21
CA GLY A 777 24.84 -13.79 -50.27
C GLY A 777 24.21 -12.44 -49.95
N SER A 778 23.09 -12.36 -49.23
CA SER A 778 22.32 -11.11 -49.11
C SER A 778 22.54 -10.27 -47.83
N GLY A 779 23.38 -10.72 -46.88
CA GLY A 779 23.48 -10.13 -45.54
C GLY A 779 22.36 -10.61 -44.60
N ALA A 780 22.46 -10.28 -43.30
CA ALA A 780 21.47 -10.65 -42.27
C ALA A 780 20.77 -9.41 -41.73
N VAL A 781 19.44 -9.42 -41.68
CA VAL A 781 18.65 -8.36 -41.02
C VAL A 781 18.33 -8.81 -39.60
N THR A 782 18.69 -8.00 -38.60
CA THR A 782 18.42 -8.30 -37.19
C THR A 782 18.06 -7.01 -36.46
N GLY A 783 16.92 -6.99 -35.76
CA GLY A 783 16.47 -5.80 -35.03
C GLY A 783 16.12 -4.61 -35.93
N GLY A 784 15.77 -4.85 -37.19
CA GLY A 784 15.42 -3.81 -38.17
C GLY A 784 16.61 -3.17 -38.89
N ALA A 785 17.83 -3.65 -38.68
CA ALA A 785 19.01 -3.14 -39.37
C ALA A 785 19.72 -4.26 -40.16
N LEU A 786 20.31 -3.90 -41.30
CA LEU A 786 21.09 -4.81 -42.13
C LEU A 786 22.52 -4.93 -41.61
N SER A 787 22.96 -6.16 -41.34
CA SER A 787 24.33 -6.51 -40.98
C SER A 787 25.06 -7.16 -42.16
N LEU A 788 26.17 -6.54 -42.56
CA LEU A 788 27.07 -7.03 -43.61
C LEU A 788 28.42 -7.41 -43.00
N ARG A 789 28.63 -8.70 -42.74
CA ARG A 789 29.93 -9.24 -42.33
C ARG A 789 30.71 -9.73 -43.53
N TYR A 790 31.87 -9.13 -43.75
CA TYR A 790 32.72 -9.37 -44.91
C TYR A 790 34.16 -9.68 -44.49
N ASP A 791 34.86 -10.44 -45.33
CA ASP A 791 36.30 -10.68 -45.23
C ASP A 791 36.91 -10.49 -46.62
N ASN A 792 37.21 -9.23 -46.96
CA ASN A 792 37.70 -8.80 -48.26
C ASN A 792 36.91 -9.34 -49.47
N CYS A 793 35.61 -9.60 -49.27
CA CYS A 793 34.72 -10.08 -50.30
C CYS A 793 33.28 -9.69 -49.92
N GLY A 794 32.51 -9.30 -50.93
CA GLY A 794 31.15 -8.83 -50.73
C GLY A 794 30.75 -7.79 -51.76
N TRP A 795 29.52 -7.86 -52.22
CA TRP A 795 28.90 -6.79 -53.00
C TRP A 795 27.43 -6.69 -52.62
N PHE A 796 26.93 -5.47 -52.45
CA PHE A 796 25.60 -5.16 -51.97
C PHE A 796 25.03 -3.97 -52.74
N GLY A 797 23.87 -4.10 -53.40
CA GLY A 797 23.31 -3.01 -54.19
C GLY A 797 21.82 -3.10 -54.51
N SER A 798 21.20 -1.94 -54.74
CA SER A 798 19.75 -1.77 -54.99
C SER A 798 19.46 -0.84 -56.15
N ASP A 799 18.44 -1.20 -56.94
CA ASP A 799 17.97 -0.43 -58.09
C ASP A 799 17.21 0.82 -57.65
N VAL A 800 17.83 2.00 -57.73
CA VAL A 800 17.20 3.27 -57.33
C VAL A 800 15.98 3.61 -58.19
N GLY A 801 16.00 3.29 -59.50
CA GLY A 801 14.81 3.22 -60.36
C GLY A 801 13.95 4.50 -60.51
N VAL A 802 14.34 5.64 -59.95
CA VAL A 802 13.62 6.93 -60.00
C VAL A 802 14.53 8.10 -60.30
N ASP A 803 13.91 9.21 -60.67
CA ASP A 803 14.57 10.49 -60.84
C ASP A 803 14.97 11.10 -59.47
N LEU A 804 16.26 11.41 -59.30
CA LEU A 804 16.80 12.07 -58.12
C LEU A 804 17.08 13.56 -58.36
N THR A 805 16.60 14.16 -59.47
CA THR A 805 16.88 15.57 -59.80
C THR A 805 16.51 16.56 -58.71
N SER A 806 15.44 16.29 -57.94
CA SER A 806 15.00 17.11 -56.80
C SER A 806 15.80 16.87 -55.52
N ARG A 807 16.65 15.84 -55.50
CA ARG A 807 17.43 15.42 -54.33
C ARG A 807 18.83 16.00 -54.37
N THR A 808 19.35 16.24 -53.19
CA THR A 808 20.63 16.92 -52.96
C THR A 808 21.62 16.02 -52.26
N HIS A 809 21.15 15.10 -51.41
CA HIS A 809 22.02 14.23 -50.62
C HIS A 809 21.62 12.76 -50.70
N LEU A 810 22.61 11.87 -50.62
CA LEU A 810 22.45 10.49 -50.19
C LEU A 810 22.81 10.43 -48.71
N VAL A 811 21.93 9.87 -47.89
CA VAL A 811 22.18 9.64 -46.47
C VAL A 811 22.23 8.16 -46.18
N ILE A 812 23.30 7.73 -45.53
CA ILE A 812 23.46 6.35 -45.04
C ILE A 812 23.61 6.42 -43.53
N ARG A 813 22.65 5.83 -42.81
CA ARG A 813 22.72 5.68 -41.36
C ARG A 813 23.44 4.37 -41.03
N VAL A 814 24.68 4.48 -40.58
CA VAL A 814 25.59 3.33 -40.48
C VAL A 814 26.43 3.36 -39.22
N LYS A 815 26.80 2.18 -38.72
CA LYS A 815 27.87 1.97 -37.74
C LYS A 815 28.79 0.84 -38.17
N GLY A 816 30.03 0.87 -37.69
CA GLY A 816 31.01 -0.20 -37.85
C GLY A 816 31.16 -1.00 -36.56
N ALA A 817 31.64 -2.24 -36.68
CA ALA A 817 31.96 -3.06 -35.51
C ALA A 817 33.15 -2.50 -34.72
N THR A 818 34.12 -1.88 -35.41
CA THR A 818 35.37 -1.39 -34.83
C THR A 818 35.60 0.12 -35.06
N GLY A 819 34.90 0.72 -36.02
CA GLY A 819 35.16 2.09 -36.47
C GLY A 819 36.34 2.14 -37.45
N GLY A 820 36.24 2.98 -38.49
CA GLY A 820 37.24 3.08 -39.55
C GLY A 820 36.92 2.31 -40.83
N GLU A 821 35.78 1.62 -40.91
CA GLU A 821 35.41 0.76 -42.04
C GLU A 821 35.14 1.51 -43.36
N GLN A 822 35.14 2.84 -43.39
CA GLN A 822 34.97 3.64 -44.61
C GLN A 822 36.00 3.34 -45.71
N ALA A 823 37.15 2.75 -45.36
CA ALA A 823 38.19 2.38 -46.32
C ALA A 823 38.04 0.95 -46.86
N HIS A 824 37.07 0.18 -46.39
CA HIS A 824 36.93 -1.24 -46.75
C HIS A 824 36.04 -1.49 -47.97
N PHE A 825 35.27 -0.48 -48.39
CA PHE A 825 34.34 -0.62 -49.49
C PHE A 825 34.25 0.61 -50.37
N ASN A 826 33.96 0.39 -51.65
CA ASN A 826 33.55 1.45 -52.55
C ASN A 826 32.04 1.64 -52.50
N LEU A 827 31.58 2.86 -52.81
CA LEU A 827 30.19 3.17 -53.05
C LEU A 827 30.06 3.65 -54.49
N GLY A 828 29.03 3.20 -55.19
CA GLY A 828 28.72 3.54 -56.57
C GLY A 828 27.29 4.04 -56.73
N LEU A 829 27.10 5.21 -57.35
CA LEU A 829 25.79 5.77 -57.68
C LEU A 829 25.92 6.75 -58.86
N GLY A 830 24.94 6.75 -59.77
CA GLY A 830 24.80 7.81 -60.80
C GLY A 830 26.04 7.99 -61.68
N GLY A 831 26.73 6.89 -62.03
CA GLY A 831 27.92 6.88 -62.88
C GLY A 831 29.25 7.19 -62.17
N THR A 832 29.23 7.43 -60.85
CA THR A 832 30.44 7.62 -60.03
C THR A 832 30.61 6.46 -59.07
N THR A 833 31.82 5.90 -58.99
CA THR A 833 32.23 4.92 -57.98
C THR A 833 33.54 5.37 -57.33
N LYS A 834 33.56 5.47 -56.00
CA LYS A 834 34.75 5.85 -55.22
C LYS A 834 34.85 5.00 -53.96
N LEU A 835 36.03 4.93 -53.34
CA LEU A 835 36.14 4.43 -51.96
C LEU A 835 35.21 5.27 -51.07
N PHE A 836 34.52 4.66 -50.10
CA PHE A 836 33.57 5.42 -49.29
C PHE A 836 34.25 6.56 -48.53
N ALA A 837 35.49 6.36 -48.08
CA ALA A 837 36.34 7.39 -47.49
C ALA A 837 36.67 8.59 -48.43
N ASP A 838 36.58 8.43 -49.75
CA ASP A 838 36.99 9.44 -50.73
C ASP A 838 35.84 10.38 -51.15
N TYR A 839 34.62 10.15 -50.65
CA TYR A 839 33.53 11.09 -50.84
C TYR A 839 33.79 12.37 -50.03
N SER A 840 33.39 13.52 -50.58
CA SER A 840 33.40 14.79 -49.86
C SER A 840 32.03 15.04 -49.24
N LEU A 841 31.99 15.38 -47.97
CA LEU A 841 30.80 15.81 -47.24
C LEU A 841 30.64 17.33 -47.31
N ASP A 842 29.52 17.83 -46.80
CA ASP A 842 29.35 19.27 -46.58
C ASP A 842 30.50 19.82 -45.73
N GLY A 843 31.02 20.98 -46.13
CA GLY A 843 32.19 21.59 -45.48
C GLY A 843 33.54 20.95 -45.83
N GLY A 844 33.57 19.99 -46.78
CA GLY A 844 34.81 19.41 -47.31
C GLY A 844 35.42 18.29 -46.47
N ALA A 845 34.72 17.83 -45.43
CA ALA A 845 35.12 16.66 -44.65
C ALA A 845 34.96 15.35 -45.45
N HIS A 846 35.51 14.25 -44.94
CA HIS A 846 35.39 12.92 -45.53
C HIS A 846 34.62 11.98 -44.59
N PRO A 847 33.88 10.98 -45.11
CA PRO A 847 33.20 9.98 -44.29
C PRO A 847 34.13 9.29 -43.31
N ALA A 848 33.69 9.16 -42.06
CA ALA A 848 34.36 8.39 -41.03
C ALA A 848 33.33 7.57 -40.27
N ILE A 849 33.35 6.25 -40.39
CA ILE A 849 32.42 5.34 -39.71
C ILE A 849 32.90 5.12 -38.28
N THR A 850 32.01 5.28 -37.30
CA THR A 850 32.28 5.03 -35.88
C THR A 850 31.58 3.77 -35.40
N THR A 851 31.78 3.40 -34.13
CA THR A 851 31.10 2.26 -33.48
C THR A 851 29.66 2.56 -33.08
N ALA A 852 29.19 3.81 -33.23
CA ALA A 852 27.82 4.24 -32.98
C ALA A 852 27.12 4.61 -34.30
N TYR A 853 25.79 4.52 -34.33
CA TYR A 853 25.02 4.91 -35.51
C TYR A 853 25.13 6.41 -35.77
N GLN A 854 25.31 6.75 -37.04
CA GLN A 854 25.44 8.12 -37.51
C GLN A 854 24.93 8.25 -38.94
N ASP A 855 24.40 9.42 -39.26
CA ASP A 855 23.95 9.76 -40.60
C ASP A 855 25.11 10.37 -41.38
N ILE A 856 25.61 9.63 -42.37
CA ILE A 856 26.62 10.13 -43.30
C ILE A 856 25.89 10.71 -44.51
N ARG A 857 25.85 12.05 -44.60
CA ARG A 857 25.13 12.81 -45.63
C ARG A 857 26.07 13.24 -46.75
N ILE A 858 26.01 12.58 -47.90
CA ILE A 858 26.87 12.78 -49.07
C ILE A 858 26.17 13.70 -50.09
N PRO A 859 26.69 14.91 -50.35
CA PRO A 859 26.15 15.80 -51.36
C PRO A 859 26.37 15.22 -52.76
N LEU A 860 25.28 15.00 -53.50
CA LEU A 860 25.31 14.28 -54.79
C LEU A 860 26.11 15.05 -55.85
N ALA A 861 25.79 16.35 -56.01
CA ALA A 861 26.41 17.18 -57.06
C ALA A 861 27.91 17.41 -56.82
N ALA A 862 28.32 17.68 -55.56
CA ALA A 862 29.71 17.92 -55.21
C ALA A 862 30.61 16.70 -55.47
N ASN A 863 30.02 15.50 -55.43
CA ASN A 863 30.73 14.25 -55.68
C ASN A 863 30.65 13.77 -57.14
N GLY A 864 30.07 14.55 -58.05
CA GLY A 864 29.94 14.18 -59.46
C GLY A 864 28.88 13.11 -59.74
N ILE A 865 27.97 12.86 -58.79
CA ILE A 865 26.91 11.86 -58.96
C ILE A 865 25.81 12.42 -59.86
N SER A 866 25.54 11.75 -60.98
CA SER A 866 24.43 12.11 -61.87
C SER A 866 23.09 11.78 -61.23
N ARG A 867 22.19 12.77 -61.21
CA ARG A 867 20.86 12.68 -60.58
C ARG A 867 19.74 12.32 -61.55
N ASN A 868 19.98 12.42 -62.85
CA ASN A 868 18.93 12.38 -63.88
C ASN A 868 18.45 10.95 -64.21
N SER A 869 19.24 9.91 -63.91
CA SER A 869 18.89 8.49 -64.10
C SER A 869 19.90 7.56 -63.41
N PRO A 870 20.01 7.52 -62.07
CA PRO A 870 20.88 6.57 -61.38
C PRO A 870 20.31 5.15 -61.52
N ALA A 871 21.04 4.26 -62.18
CA ALA A 871 20.59 2.88 -62.38
C ALA A 871 20.57 2.08 -61.07
N GLN A 872 21.63 2.20 -60.25
CA GLN A 872 21.81 1.40 -59.04
C GLN A 872 22.68 2.14 -58.01
N LEU A 873 22.39 1.92 -56.73
CA LEU A 873 23.31 2.16 -55.61
C LEU A 873 24.04 0.85 -55.30
N ALA A 874 25.38 0.86 -55.31
CA ALA A 874 26.19 -0.34 -55.16
C ALA A 874 27.34 -0.15 -54.16
N MET A 875 27.61 -1.15 -53.33
CA MET A 875 28.68 -1.19 -52.33
C MET A 875 29.54 -2.44 -52.55
N GLY A 876 30.86 -2.28 -52.75
CA GLY A 876 31.78 -3.40 -53.01
C GLY A 876 32.90 -3.49 -51.98
N PHE A 877 33.05 -4.66 -51.33
CA PHE A 877 33.90 -4.90 -50.15
C PHE A 877 35.22 -5.63 -50.47
N TRP A 878 35.84 -5.35 -51.62
CA TRP A 878 37.05 -6.04 -52.13
C TRP A 878 38.34 -5.22 -51.92
N TYR A 879 38.45 -4.45 -50.82
CA TYR A 879 39.52 -3.46 -50.58
C TYR A 879 40.39 -3.75 -49.34
N GLY A 880 40.57 -5.01 -48.98
CA GLY A 880 41.61 -5.45 -48.03
C GLY A 880 41.25 -5.40 -46.55
N GLY A 881 39.95 -5.37 -46.18
CA GLY A 881 39.49 -5.36 -44.79
C GLY A 881 38.51 -6.49 -44.45
N ALA A 882 38.47 -6.88 -43.17
CA ALA A 882 37.51 -7.84 -42.62
C ALA A 882 36.83 -7.22 -41.40
N SER A 883 35.51 -7.01 -41.48
CA SER A 883 34.72 -6.41 -40.39
C SER A 883 33.23 -6.65 -40.63
N THR A 884 32.41 -6.05 -39.77
CA THR A 884 30.96 -5.93 -39.95
C THR A 884 30.58 -4.46 -40.00
N ILE A 885 29.77 -4.07 -40.98
CA ILE A 885 29.01 -2.82 -40.91
C ILE A 885 27.54 -3.13 -40.69
N THR A 886 26.86 -2.25 -39.95
CA THR A 886 25.42 -2.33 -39.74
C THR A 886 24.77 -1.05 -40.26
N ILE A 887 23.80 -1.22 -41.15
CA ILE A 887 23.08 -0.12 -41.81
C ILE A 887 21.64 -0.15 -41.31
N ASP A 888 21.23 0.98 -40.73
CA ASP A 888 19.89 1.19 -40.22
C ASP A 888 18.97 1.67 -41.35
N GLU A 889 19.45 2.61 -42.18
CA GLU A 889 18.64 3.24 -43.22
C GLU A 889 19.53 3.79 -44.34
N ILE A 890 19.02 3.74 -45.57
CA ILE A 890 19.54 4.49 -46.72
C ILE A 890 18.41 5.36 -47.27
N ARG A 891 18.65 6.66 -47.47
CA ARG A 891 17.66 7.59 -48.04
C ARG A 891 18.27 8.67 -48.91
N PHE A 892 17.44 9.29 -49.75
CA PHE A 892 17.77 10.47 -50.55
C PHE A 892 17.01 11.70 -50.06
N GLU A 893 17.71 12.79 -49.77
CA GLU A 893 17.11 14.03 -49.27
C GLU A 893 16.99 15.12 -50.34
#